data_AF-A0A9K3M2V1-F1
#
_entry.id   AF-A0A9K3M2V1-F1
#
_cell.length_a   1.000
_cell.length_b   1.000
_cell.length_c   1.000
_cell.angle_alpha   90.00
_cell.angle_beta   90.00
_cell.angle_gamma   90.00
#
_symmetry.space_group_name_H-M   'P 1'
#
loop_
_entity.id
_entity.type
_entity.pdbx_description
1 polymer ?
#
loop_
_entity_poly.entity_id
_entity_poly.type
_entity_poly.pdbx_seq_one_letter_code
_entity_poly.pdbx_strand_id
1 'polypeptide(L)'
;MGCRGSVQSRQCHTHHRPDTYYGVSILSLATVRRFATVSTNADELSSAESLPPPRRPDVITTQSTALAQQVLATMRDESASLGKQHAEQFGLDEGSSTTSATCAGLYALLYAMKKNLSLGLQGYPLVLRKDDLEQVLKAEDSEVTLFQNYFTMQDVEKAVEDDFLDAARGSTDNRKGWKITTVSNPRGDSFEQARMTYEDVLQAMEKGTVIFNAAGAHIPRLAGPCLAVSDATNTPNAVNLYITSAGKRTSAPPHTDKQDVIVVQTTGRKHWRVYSPPDPAFKPQADVFARGKGDDSLPLYTLESDESSSELLLETDLSPGDVLFVPAGFPHTTGTAYTDHASSGDETSVHLTFNIDTHVWDLNYLSARRLALRKANVLDTALGQSRDEDNPYIGKVNELPSNIHQELLSEFPLDFLKEEGNEIPQESTVEAISAELKRISKAVDLQTFEQVDDPIWKETVERLRQQGQELLEIHRDMYLAALKEGHTRQAEEAMTAHLNDNGSTSRRKTMSPERIQRLSLFRVQRYYEKINKAKADLLQWSYDIKAASKAEVAEGKKAALPDDWAFTMPVKVGDEVEADLGGAFFPATVRKVLPGNKFDVQFFDGDQESGLDRSMIKLMKPPNLGSEDDMATSSMTPKQLKRWKKAQKKNSK
;
A
#
# COMPACT_ATOMS: atom_id res chain seq x y z
N MET A 1 74.96 14.64 20.90
CA MET A 1 74.20 15.81 20.41
C MET A 1 72.74 15.56 20.83
N GLY A 2 72.16 16.05 21.95
CA GLY A 2 72.14 17.38 22.57
C GLY A 2 71.11 18.28 21.86
N CYS A 3 70.12 18.98 22.45
CA CYS A 3 69.51 19.08 23.78
C CYS A 3 68.26 20.03 23.64
N ARG A 4 67.16 19.77 24.37
CA ARG A 4 66.19 20.68 25.08
C ARG A 4 65.55 21.96 24.48
N GLY A 5 64.27 22.15 24.87
CA GLY A 5 63.60 23.42 25.27
C GLY A 5 62.07 23.45 24.99
N SER A 6 61.15 23.18 25.93
CA SER A 6 60.46 24.11 26.89
C SER A 6 59.46 25.09 26.21
N VAL A 7 58.24 25.46 26.66
CA VAL A 7 57.52 25.38 27.95
C VAL A 7 56.08 25.98 27.79
N GLN A 8 55.13 25.48 28.61
CA GLN A 8 53.91 26.07 29.23
C GLN A 8 52.68 26.64 28.48
N SER A 9 51.55 26.19 29.04
CA SER A 9 50.16 26.68 29.13
C SER A 9 49.95 28.10 29.72
N ARG A 10 48.80 28.74 29.43
CA ARG A 10 47.84 29.27 30.44
C ARG A 10 46.58 29.91 29.83
N GLN A 11 45.46 29.68 30.53
CA GLN A 11 44.16 30.37 30.48
C GLN A 11 44.27 31.84 30.93
N CYS A 12 43.26 32.66 30.63
CA CYS A 12 42.86 33.77 31.50
C CYS A 12 41.35 34.09 31.42
N HIS A 13 40.87 34.65 32.54
CA HIS A 13 39.50 34.80 33.02
C HIS A 13 38.93 36.24 32.87
N THR A 14 37.59 36.33 32.81
CA THR A 14 36.65 37.26 33.49
C THR A 14 36.59 38.80 33.29
N HIS A 15 35.32 39.28 33.30
CA HIS A 15 34.74 40.60 33.67
C HIS A 15 34.80 41.72 32.61
N HIS A 16 33.78 42.58 32.36
CA HIS A 16 32.82 43.30 33.20
C HIS A 16 31.57 43.77 32.38
N ARG A 17 30.44 44.10 33.05
CA ARG A 17 29.25 44.82 32.51
C ARG A 17 29.52 46.35 32.39
N PRO A 18 28.66 47.17 31.73
CA PRO A 18 27.48 47.79 32.39
C PRO A 18 26.21 47.94 31.52
N ASP A 19 25.14 48.41 32.19
CA ASP A 19 23.72 48.46 31.86
C ASP A 19 23.27 49.45 30.75
N THR A 20 22.03 49.29 30.24
CA THR A 20 21.00 50.37 30.24
C THR A 20 19.58 49.85 29.94
N TYR A 21 18.63 50.49 30.63
CA TYR A 21 17.19 50.27 30.76
C TYR A 21 16.34 50.68 29.54
N TYR A 22 15.15 50.07 29.38
CA TYR A 22 13.82 50.74 29.39
C TYR A 22 12.69 49.71 29.61
N GLY A 23 11.79 49.97 30.57
CA GLY A 23 10.55 49.20 30.86
C GLY A 23 9.45 49.43 29.80
N VAL A 24 8.29 48.74 29.81
CA VAL A 24 7.27 48.66 30.87
C VAL A 24 6.29 47.49 30.63
N SER A 25 6.01 46.74 31.71
CA SER A 25 4.77 46.06 32.20
C SER A 25 3.73 45.46 31.24
N ILE A 26 3.28 44.22 31.52
CA ILE A 26 1.96 43.89 32.13
C ILE A 26 1.88 42.39 32.53
N LEU A 27 1.66 42.17 33.84
CA LEU A 27 0.97 41.08 34.58
C LEU A 27 0.89 39.65 34.02
N SER A 28 1.51 38.70 34.75
CA SER A 28 1.18 37.27 34.74
C SER A 28 0.86 36.80 36.17
N LEU A 29 -0.29 36.14 36.33
CA LEU A 29 -0.77 35.49 37.55
C LEU A 29 -0.25 34.03 37.56
N ALA A 30 0.73 33.77 38.42
CA ALA A 30 1.21 32.43 38.73
C ALA A 30 0.38 31.81 39.87
N THR A 31 -0.21 30.63 39.63
CA THR A 31 -0.73 29.76 40.70
C THR A 31 0.31 28.68 41.00
N VAL A 32 0.85 28.75 42.22
CA VAL A 32 1.83 27.84 42.81
C VAL A 32 1.16 26.50 43.17
N ARG A 33 1.70 25.37 42.71
CA ARG A 33 1.50 24.06 43.36
C ARG A 33 2.80 23.61 44.04
N ARG A 34 2.70 23.38 45.35
CA ARG A 34 3.76 22.94 46.26
C ARG A 34 4.18 21.50 45.94
N PHE A 35 5.48 21.26 45.78
CA PHE A 35 6.07 19.93 45.93
C PHE A 35 6.36 19.66 47.41
N ALA A 36 5.81 18.57 47.94
CA ALA A 36 6.20 18.02 49.23
C ALA A 36 7.31 16.98 48.98
N THR A 37 8.51 17.27 49.47
CA THR A 37 9.63 16.34 49.54
C THR A 37 9.41 15.38 50.71
N VAL A 38 9.28 14.08 50.43
CA VAL A 38 9.43 13.02 51.43
C VAL A 38 10.72 12.28 51.11
N SER A 39 11.64 12.34 52.07
CA SER A 39 12.86 11.54 52.14
C SER A 39 12.49 10.14 52.64
N THR A 40 12.84 9.09 51.90
CA THR A 40 12.87 7.72 52.43
C THR A 40 14.17 7.05 52.03
N ASN A 41 14.78 6.42 53.03
CA ASN A 41 16.08 5.79 53.03
C ASN A 41 16.22 4.71 51.95
N ALA A 42 17.40 4.69 51.33
CA ALA A 42 17.91 3.55 50.58
C ALA A 42 18.33 2.47 51.58
N ASP A 43 17.56 1.38 51.66
CA ASP A 43 18.00 0.02 52.02
C ASP A 43 16.76 -0.83 52.31
N GLU A 44 16.04 -1.25 51.26
CA GLU A 44 15.13 -2.41 51.26
C GLU A 44 14.66 -2.66 49.81
N LEU A 45 15.55 -3.24 49.00
CA LEU A 45 15.26 -3.72 47.65
C LEU A 45 15.48 -5.24 47.64
N SER A 46 14.48 -6.00 48.08
CA SER A 46 14.32 -7.37 47.57
C SER A 46 12.84 -7.79 47.54
N SER A 47 12.44 -8.32 46.38
CA SER A 47 11.19 -9.05 46.11
C SER A 47 9.84 -8.33 46.28
N ALA A 48 9.60 -7.26 45.52
CA ALA A 48 8.24 -6.93 45.09
C ALA A 48 8.12 -7.23 43.60
N GLU A 49 7.32 -8.24 43.24
CA GLU A 49 6.82 -8.38 41.87
C GLU A 49 6.22 -7.03 41.46
N SER A 50 6.84 -6.36 40.49
CA SER A 50 6.34 -5.08 40.02
C SER A 50 5.00 -5.32 39.35
N LEU A 51 3.92 -4.94 40.01
CA LEU A 51 2.61 -4.86 39.38
C LEU A 51 2.75 -4.08 38.06
N PRO A 52 2.21 -4.60 36.95
CA PRO A 52 2.23 -3.90 35.68
C PRO A 52 1.59 -2.51 35.85
N PRO A 53 2.09 -1.49 35.12
CA PRO A 53 1.56 -0.14 35.21
C PRO A 53 0.06 -0.15 34.88
N PRO A 54 -0.78 0.58 35.65
CA PRO A 54 -2.22 0.56 35.45
C PRO A 54 -2.59 0.97 34.02
N ARG A 55 -3.57 0.26 33.45
CA ARG A 55 -4.15 0.54 32.13
C ARG A 55 -4.50 2.03 32.03
N ARG A 56 -3.91 2.74 31.07
CA ARG A 56 -4.29 4.14 30.81
C ARG A 56 -5.76 4.15 30.36
N PRO A 57 -6.57 5.11 30.84
CA PRO A 57 -7.94 5.25 30.37
C PRO A 57 -7.94 5.51 28.86
N ASP A 58 -8.92 4.94 28.16
CA ASP A 58 -9.14 5.24 26.75
C ASP A 58 -9.32 6.76 26.57
N VAL A 59 -8.72 7.30 25.52
CA VAL A 59 -9.03 8.65 25.02
C VAL A 59 -9.93 8.44 23.81
N ILE A 60 -11.22 8.73 23.94
CA ILE A 60 -12.17 8.71 22.82
C ILE A 60 -12.93 10.03 22.88
N THR A 61 -12.76 10.87 21.87
CA THR A 61 -13.41 12.19 21.86
C THR A 61 -14.91 12.07 21.63
N THR A 62 -15.66 13.08 22.05
CA THR A 62 -17.12 13.15 21.83
C THR A 62 -17.50 13.04 20.35
N GLN A 63 -16.69 13.63 19.46
CA GLN A 63 -16.90 13.53 18.01
C GLN A 63 -16.73 12.09 17.51
N SER A 64 -15.70 11.38 18.00
CA SER A 64 -15.47 9.97 17.70
C SER A 64 -16.67 9.11 18.11
N THR A 65 -17.17 9.31 19.34
CA THR A 65 -18.36 8.60 19.85
C THR A 65 -19.62 8.92 19.05
N ALA A 66 -19.85 10.19 18.68
CA ALA A 66 -21.03 10.59 17.91
C ALA A 66 -21.04 9.96 16.50
N LEU A 67 -19.89 9.94 15.81
CA LEU A 67 -19.76 9.31 14.50
C LEU A 67 -19.96 7.80 14.59
N ALA A 68 -19.39 7.14 15.60
CA ALA A 68 -19.60 5.72 15.84
C ALA A 68 -21.10 5.39 15.99
N GLN A 69 -21.85 6.20 16.75
CA GLN A 69 -23.29 6.03 16.91
C GLN A 69 -24.08 6.22 15.61
N GLN A 70 -23.69 7.18 14.77
CA GLN A 70 -24.32 7.41 13.46
C GLN A 70 -24.10 6.23 12.50
N VAL A 71 -22.87 5.69 12.47
CA VAL A 71 -22.54 4.49 11.69
C VAL A 71 -23.37 3.30 12.17
N LEU A 72 -23.41 3.03 13.47
CA LEU A 72 -24.19 1.93 14.04
C LEU A 72 -25.70 2.06 13.77
N ALA A 73 -26.24 3.28 13.82
CA ALA A 73 -27.64 3.53 13.48
C ALA A 73 -27.93 3.22 12.00
N THR A 74 -27.09 3.72 11.09
CA THR A 74 -27.24 3.45 9.64
C THR A 74 -27.07 1.97 9.33
N MET A 75 -26.15 1.28 10.01
CA MET A 75 -26.01 -0.17 9.90
C MET A 75 -27.30 -0.89 10.28
N ARG A 76 -27.90 -0.54 11.41
CA ARG A 76 -29.14 -1.15 11.91
C ARG A 76 -30.31 -0.92 10.97
N ASP A 77 -30.46 0.31 10.51
CA ASP A 77 -31.69 0.77 9.88
C ASP A 77 -31.68 0.54 8.35
N GLU A 78 -30.49 0.49 7.73
CA GLU A 78 -30.37 0.46 6.27
C GLU A 78 -29.50 -0.69 5.73
N SER A 79 -28.29 -0.91 6.26
CA SER A 79 -27.29 -1.72 5.54
C SER A 79 -27.11 -3.15 6.03
N ALA A 80 -27.54 -3.51 7.25
CA ALA A 80 -27.41 -4.88 7.77
C ALA A 80 -28.12 -5.91 6.88
N SER A 81 -29.31 -5.57 6.37
CA SER A 81 -30.05 -6.45 5.44
C SER A 81 -29.39 -6.57 4.08
N LEU A 82 -28.83 -5.45 3.57
CA LEU A 82 -28.10 -5.42 2.30
C LEU A 82 -26.83 -6.27 2.37
N GLY A 83 -26.12 -6.25 3.50
CA GLY A 83 -24.94 -7.09 3.70
C GLY A 83 -25.27 -8.58 3.65
N LYS A 84 -26.40 -9.00 4.23
CA LYS A 84 -26.85 -10.40 4.16
C LYS A 84 -27.18 -10.80 2.72
N GLN A 85 -27.91 -9.96 2.00
CA GLN A 85 -28.24 -10.18 0.58
C GLN A 85 -26.98 -10.25 -0.29
N HIS A 86 -25.99 -9.41 -0.03
CA HIS A 86 -24.70 -9.44 -0.75
C HIS A 86 -23.96 -10.76 -0.49
N ALA A 87 -23.88 -11.21 0.76
CA ALA A 87 -23.24 -12.47 1.10
C ALA A 87 -23.91 -13.68 0.41
N GLU A 88 -25.25 -13.73 0.43
CA GLU A 88 -26.06 -14.75 -0.27
C GLU A 88 -25.83 -14.71 -1.80
N GLN A 89 -25.80 -13.51 -2.40
CA GLN A 89 -25.63 -13.35 -3.85
C GLN A 89 -24.31 -13.96 -4.36
N PHE A 90 -23.24 -13.88 -3.57
CA PHE A 90 -21.90 -14.34 -3.95
C PHE A 90 -21.53 -15.71 -3.37
N GLY A 91 -22.48 -16.42 -2.73
CA GLY A 91 -22.22 -17.71 -2.09
C GLY A 91 -21.20 -17.63 -0.95
N LEU A 92 -21.08 -16.46 -0.32
CA LEU A 92 -20.17 -16.24 0.82
C LEU A 92 -20.73 -16.84 2.12
N ASP A 93 -21.96 -17.34 2.06
CA ASP A 93 -22.69 -18.10 3.07
C ASP A 93 -22.47 -19.61 3.01
N GLU A 94 -21.90 -20.14 1.93
CA GLU A 94 -21.57 -21.57 1.80
C GLU A 94 -20.42 -22.02 2.71
N GLY A 95 -19.73 -21.07 3.37
CA GLY A 95 -18.65 -21.30 4.32
C GLY A 95 -19.11 -21.50 5.77
N SER A 96 -18.21 -21.25 6.73
CA SER A 96 -18.61 -21.21 8.14
C SER A 96 -19.59 -20.06 8.40
N SER A 97 -20.46 -20.20 9.40
CA SER A 97 -21.36 -19.12 9.85
C SER A 97 -20.59 -17.82 10.13
N THR A 98 -19.36 -17.92 10.65
CA THR A 98 -18.43 -16.80 10.86
C THR A 98 -18.01 -16.10 9.57
N THR A 99 -17.82 -16.84 8.46
CA THR A 99 -17.42 -16.28 7.16
C THR A 99 -18.54 -15.46 6.54
N SER A 100 -19.75 -16.04 6.54
CA SER A 100 -20.97 -15.34 6.10
C SER A 100 -21.19 -14.05 6.88
N ALA A 101 -21.15 -14.15 8.22
CA ALA A 101 -21.35 -13.01 9.10
C ALA A 101 -20.28 -11.91 8.91
N THR A 102 -19.02 -12.30 8.70
CA THR A 102 -17.92 -11.35 8.47
C THR A 102 -18.09 -10.60 7.15
N CYS A 103 -18.43 -11.29 6.06
CA CYS A 103 -18.63 -10.64 4.76
C CYS A 103 -19.85 -9.70 4.80
N ALA A 104 -20.98 -10.18 5.33
CA ALA A 104 -22.20 -9.37 5.48
C ALA A 104 -21.99 -8.16 6.40
N GLY A 105 -21.28 -8.35 7.52
CA GLY A 105 -20.98 -7.30 8.48
C GLY A 105 -20.04 -6.24 7.91
N LEU A 106 -19.01 -6.64 7.15
CA LEU A 106 -18.13 -5.69 6.47
C LEU A 106 -18.87 -4.88 5.41
N TYR A 107 -19.69 -5.53 4.57
CA TYR A 107 -20.50 -4.81 3.59
C TYR A 107 -21.39 -3.77 4.28
N ALA A 108 -22.12 -4.19 5.32
CA ALA A 108 -23.02 -3.31 6.06
C ALA A 108 -22.26 -2.13 6.70
N LEU A 109 -21.12 -2.42 7.33
CA LEU A 109 -20.28 -1.41 7.95
C LEU A 109 -19.78 -0.38 6.94
N LEU A 110 -19.18 -0.82 5.84
CA LEU A 110 -18.59 0.07 4.85
C LEU A 110 -19.65 0.90 4.12
N TYR A 111 -20.83 0.31 3.86
CA TYR A 111 -21.96 1.06 3.34
C TYR A 111 -22.38 2.19 4.29
N ALA A 112 -22.45 1.90 5.59
CA ALA A 112 -22.80 2.91 6.60
C ALA A 112 -21.70 3.97 6.74
N MET A 113 -20.43 3.58 6.75
CA MET A 113 -19.30 4.51 6.79
C MET A 113 -19.32 5.46 5.60
N LYS A 114 -19.54 4.96 4.37
CA LYS A 114 -19.67 5.78 3.17
C LYS A 114 -20.72 6.90 3.29
N LYS A 115 -21.82 6.66 4.01
CA LYS A 115 -22.90 7.64 4.18
C LYS A 115 -22.63 8.66 5.28
N ASN A 116 -21.86 8.30 6.30
CA ASN A 116 -21.76 9.08 7.54
C ASN A 116 -20.40 9.74 7.73
N LEU A 117 -19.35 9.25 7.07
CA LEU A 117 -17.98 9.70 7.31
C LEU A 117 -17.45 10.52 6.13
N SER A 118 -16.75 11.60 6.47
CA SER A 118 -15.77 12.21 5.57
C SER A 118 -14.48 11.38 5.58
N LEU A 119 -13.76 11.37 4.47
CA LEU A 119 -12.48 10.69 4.32
C LEU A 119 -11.32 11.70 4.29
N GLY A 120 -10.11 11.17 4.17
CA GLY A 120 -8.89 11.96 4.02
C GLY A 120 -8.67 12.95 5.16
N LEU A 121 -8.10 14.11 4.82
CA LEU A 121 -7.79 15.17 5.79
C LEU A 121 -9.03 15.82 6.43
N GLN A 122 -10.22 15.58 5.88
CA GLN A 122 -11.50 16.04 6.43
C GLN A 122 -12.18 14.97 7.32
N GLY A 123 -11.62 13.76 7.38
CA GLY A 123 -12.16 12.66 8.16
C GLY A 123 -11.94 12.81 9.66
N TYR A 124 -12.42 11.81 10.41
CA TYR A 124 -12.21 11.75 11.85
C TYR A 124 -12.16 10.30 12.34
N PRO A 125 -11.21 9.92 13.21
CA PRO A 125 -11.06 8.53 13.65
C PRO A 125 -12.20 8.10 14.58
N LEU A 126 -12.60 6.83 14.46
CA LEU A 126 -13.60 6.24 15.34
C LEU A 126 -13.32 4.78 15.64
N VAL A 127 -13.79 4.33 16.80
CA VAL A 127 -13.76 2.92 17.22
C VAL A 127 -15.19 2.40 17.38
N LEU A 128 -15.43 1.19 16.87
CA LEU A 128 -16.67 0.44 17.01
C LEU A 128 -16.36 -0.81 17.83
N ARG A 129 -17.10 -1.01 18.91
CA ARG A 129 -16.91 -2.15 19.79
C ARG A 129 -17.67 -3.35 19.27
N LYS A 130 -17.08 -4.53 19.49
CA LYS A 130 -17.68 -5.83 19.13
C LYS A 130 -19.16 -5.92 19.56
N ASP A 131 -19.45 -5.65 20.84
CA ASP A 131 -20.80 -5.83 21.40
C ASP A 131 -21.84 -4.95 20.70
N ASP A 132 -21.47 -3.72 20.34
CA ASP A 132 -22.36 -2.80 19.61
C ASP A 132 -22.61 -3.29 18.17
N LEU A 133 -21.57 -3.80 17.51
CA LEU A 133 -21.66 -4.35 16.15
C LEU A 133 -22.55 -5.61 16.10
N GLU A 134 -22.35 -6.54 17.04
CA GLU A 134 -23.14 -7.77 17.15
C GLU A 134 -24.61 -7.48 17.46
N GLN A 135 -24.88 -6.49 18.33
CA GLN A 135 -26.24 -6.04 18.62
C GLN A 135 -26.94 -5.49 17.37
N VAL A 136 -26.22 -4.72 16.54
CA VAL A 136 -26.76 -4.11 15.32
C VAL A 136 -27.09 -5.16 14.25
N LEU A 137 -26.22 -6.16 14.05
CA LEU A 137 -26.43 -7.18 13.02
C LEU A 137 -27.46 -8.26 13.41
N LYS A 138 -27.99 -8.20 14.64
CA LYS A 138 -28.89 -9.21 15.21
C LYS A 138 -28.31 -10.60 15.01
N ALA A 139 -27.06 -10.79 15.42
CA ALA A 139 -26.49 -12.13 15.55
C ALA A 139 -27.24 -12.83 16.71
N GLU A 140 -28.45 -13.34 16.44
CA GLU A 140 -29.33 -13.99 17.42
C GLU A 140 -28.79 -15.36 17.85
N ASP A 141 -27.79 -15.87 17.13
CA ASP A 141 -27.11 -17.13 17.42
C ASP A 141 -25.84 -16.87 18.24
N SER A 142 -25.77 -17.37 19.47
CA SER A 142 -24.69 -17.12 20.41
C SER A 142 -23.32 -17.67 19.97
N GLU A 143 -23.27 -18.44 18.87
CA GLU A 143 -22.04 -18.99 18.30
C GLU A 143 -21.41 -18.11 17.21
N VAL A 144 -22.10 -17.09 16.69
CA VAL A 144 -21.56 -16.22 15.63
C VAL A 144 -20.82 -15.04 16.25
N THR A 145 -19.48 -15.11 16.25
CA THR A 145 -18.63 -13.99 16.66
C THR A 145 -18.23 -13.15 15.45
N LEU A 146 -18.72 -11.91 15.36
CA LEU A 146 -18.40 -11.02 14.23
C LEU A 146 -16.92 -10.62 14.28
N PHE A 147 -16.18 -10.88 13.20
CA PHE A 147 -14.74 -10.58 13.00
C PHE A 147 -13.74 -11.28 13.94
N GLN A 148 -14.12 -11.54 15.19
CA GLN A 148 -13.32 -12.27 16.14
C GLN A 148 -12.99 -13.66 15.59
N ASN A 149 -11.71 -14.03 15.70
CA ASN A 149 -11.13 -15.29 15.21
C ASN A 149 -11.41 -15.58 13.73
N TYR A 150 -11.81 -14.57 12.93
CA TYR A 150 -12.07 -14.77 11.51
C TYR A 150 -10.83 -15.22 10.74
N PHE A 151 -9.67 -14.67 11.10
CA PHE A 151 -8.37 -15.04 10.59
C PHE A 151 -7.37 -15.12 11.75
N THR A 152 -6.68 -16.26 11.88
CA THR A 152 -5.85 -16.60 13.04
C THR A 152 -4.45 -17.01 12.63
N MET A 153 -3.55 -17.27 13.59
CA MET A 153 -2.23 -17.83 13.30
C MET A 153 -2.29 -19.21 12.63
N GLN A 154 -3.32 -20.01 12.90
CA GLN A 154 -3.55 -21.28 12.19
C GLN A 154 -3.87 -21.06 10.72
N ASP A 155 -4.63 -20.00 10.41
CA ASP A 155 -4.92 -19.62 9.03
C ASP A 155 -3.68 -19.08 8.31
N VAL A 156 -2.77 -18.40 9.02
CA VAL A 156 -1.48 -17.97 8.49
C VAL A 156 -0.61 -19.17 8.14
N GLU A 157 -0.48 -20.13 9.05
CA GLU A 157 0.26 -21.37 8.83
C GLU A 157 -0.28 -22.10 7.59
N LYS A 158 -1.60 -22.33 7.55
CA LYS A 158 -2.26 -22.93 6.39
C LYS A 158 -2.03 -22.14 5.10
N ALA A 159 -2.17 -20.82 5.13
CA ALA A 159 -2.01 -19.99 3.93
C ALA A 159 -0.58 -20.04 3.37
N VAL A 160 0.42 -20.05 4.24
CA VAL A 160 1.84 -20.17 3.85
C VAL A 160 2.15 -21.57 3.32
N GLU A 161 1.58 -22.62 3.92
CA GLU A 161 1.71 -23.99 3.41
C GLU A 161 0.99 -24.21 2.08
N ASP A 162 -0.13 -23.52 1.88
CA ASP A 162 -1.01 -23.74 0.74
C ASP A 162 -0.63 -22.92 -0.49
N ASP A 163 0.17 -21.86 -0.34
CA ASP A 163 0.45 -20.90 -1.41
C ASP A 163 1.92 -20.43 -1.47
N PHE A 164 2.27 -19.67 -2.52
CA PHE A 164 3.53 -18.92 -2.60
C PHE A 164 3.26 -17.48 -2.15
N LEU A 165 3.50 -17.22 -0.86
CA LEU A 165 3.26 -15.92 -0.25
C LEU A 165 4.56 -15.20 0.06
N ASP A 166 4.51 -13.88 -0.06
CA ASP A 166 5.55 -12.98 0.41
C ASP A 166 5.05 -12.13 1.57
N ALA A 167 5.92 -11.91 2.54
CA ALA A 167 5.69 -10.99 3.63
C ALA A 167 6.87 -10.05 3.82
N ALA A 168 6.57 -8.94 4.48
CA ALA A 168 7.56 -8.00 4.95
C ALA A 168 7.47 -7.87 6.47
N ARG A 169 8.46 -7.21 7.07
CA ARG A 169 8.54 -6.97 8.50
C ARG A 169 8.87 -5.51 8.74
N GLY A 170 8.03 -4.85 9.54
CA GLY A 170 8.22 -3.48 9.97
C GLY A 170 9.19 -3.34 11.15
N SER A 171 10.01 -2.29 11.13
CA SER A 171 10.88 -1.91 12.24
C SER A 171 10.10 -1.38 13.44
N THR A 172 10.73 -1.40 14.63
CA THR A 172 10.10 -1.00 15.90
C THR A 172 10.71 0.26 16.54
N ASP A 173 11.76 0.84 15.95
CA ASP A 173 12.41 2.06 16.47
C ASP A 173 11.51 3.29 16.23
N ASN A 174 10.89 3.79 17.30
CA ASN A 174 9.96 4.93 17.28
C ASN A 174 10.63 6.30 17.09
N ARG A 175 11.95 6.35 16.92
CA ARG A 175 12.70 7.59 16.65
C ARG A 175 13.02 7.76 15.16
N LYS A 176 12.77 6.74 14.35
CA LYS A 176 13.08 6.70 12.92
C LYS A 176 11.80 6.51 12.12
N GLY A 177 11.88 6.82 10.82
CA GLY A 177 10.85 6.41 9.89
C GLY A 177 10.69 4.90 9.89
N TRP A 178 9.47 4.44 9.65
CA TRP A 178 9.16 3.03 9.56
C TRP A 178 9.89 2.42 8.37
N LYS A 179 10.77 1.46 8.67
CA LYS A 179 11.52 0.70 7.66
C LYS A 179 10.90 -0.67 7.52
N ILE A 180 10.67 -1.07 6.28
CA ILE A 180 10.13 -2.37 5.92
C ILE A 180 11.27 -3.22 5.34
N THR A 181 11.38 -4.48 5.77
CA THR A 181 12.36 -5.45 5.28
C THR A 181 11.65 -6.73 4.86
N THR A 182 12.12 -7.43 3.83
CA THR A 182 11.55 -8.71 3.40
C THR A 182 11.68 -9.77 4.51
N VAL A 183 10.69 -10.68 4.59
CA VAL A 183 10.72 -11.86 5.46
C VAL A 183 11.22 -13.08 4.69
N SER A 184 10.74 -13.24 3.45
CA SER A 184 11.13 -14.34 2.57
C SER A 184 12.64 -14.35 2.34
N ASN A 185 13.30 -15.44 2.76
CA ASN A 185 14.71 -15.70 2.50
C ASN A 185 14.83 -17.04 1.75
N PRO A 186 15.05 -17.03 0.43
CA PRO A 186 15.25 -18.27 -0.34
C PRO A 186 16.41 -19.08 0.25
N ARG A 187 16.19 -20.38 0.46
CA ARG A 187 17.17 -21.30 1.08
C ARG A 187 17.90 -22.20 0.08
N GLY A 188 17.63 -22.02 -1.21
CA GLY A 188 18.18 -22.83 -2.30
C GLY A 188 17.47 -22.52 -3.61
N ASP A 189 17.76 -23.32 -4.64
CA ASP A 189 17.38 -23.03 -6.02
C ASP A 189 16.04 -23.68 -6.44
N SER A 190 15.47 -24.56 -5.61
CA SER A 190 14.17 -25.17 -5.90
C SER A 190 12.99 -24.31 -5.47
N PHE A 191 11.86 -24.46 -6.16
CA PHE A 191 10.60 -23.76 -5.86
C PHE A 191 10.21 -23.85 -4.37
N GLU A 192 10.26 -25.05 -3.78
CA GLU A 192 9.93 -25.26 -2.36
C GLU A 192 10.95 -24.62 -1.40
N GLN A 193 12.20 -24.50 -1.81
CA GLN A 193 13.23 -23.83 -0.99
C GLN A 193 13.15 -22.30 -1.08
N ALA A 194 12.58 -21.77 -2.17
CA ALA A 194 12.32 -20.34 -2.35
C ALA A 194 11.10 -19.84 -1.56
N ARG A 195 10.10 -20.71 -1.31
CA ARG A 195 8.89 -20.37 -0.57
C ARG A 195 9.18 -19.94 0.87
N MET A 196 8.48 -18.90 1.32
CA MET A 196 8.41 -18.58 2.74
C MET A 196 7.77 -19.73 3.51
N THR A 197 8.25 -20.00 4.71
CA THR A 197 7.70 -20.99 5.64
C THR A 197 7.06 -20.30 6.84
N TYR A 198 6.19 -21.02 7.54
CA TYR A 198 5.58 -20.52 8.77
C TYR A 198 6.64 -20.18 9.84
N GLU A 199 7.74 -20.95 9.89
CA GLU A 199 8.87 -20.67 10.77
C GLU A 199 9.55 -19.31 10.45
N ASP A 200 9.65 -18.93 9.17
CA ASP A 200 10.17 -17.60 8.79
C ASP A 200 9.28 -16.48 9.33
N VAL A 201 7.95 -16.69 9.33
CA VAL A 201 6.98 -15.76 9.91
C VAL A 201 7.20 -15.61 11.41
N LEU A 202 7.30 -16.73 12.15
CA LEU A 202 7.55 -16.73 13.59
C LEU A 202 8.86 -15.99 13.94
N GLN A 203 9.95 -16.28 13.23
CA GLN A 203 11.24 -15.62 13.45
C GLN A 203 11.21 -14.12 13.12
N ALA A 204 10.42 -13.72 12.12
CA ALA A 204 10.25 -12.31 11.79
C ALA A 204 9.47 -11.56 12.87
N MET A 205 8.45 -12.18 13.46
CA MET A 205 7.64 -11.62 14.55
C MET A 205 8.45 -11.29 15.81
N GLU A 206 9.49 -12.07 16.10
CA GLU A 206 10.41 -11.78 17.22
C GLU A 206 11.03 -10.39 17.11
N LYS A 207 11.22 -9.90 15.88
CA LYS A 207 11.95 -8.66 15.60
C LYS A 207 11.04 -7.48 15.26
N GLY A 208 9.79 -7.71 14.91
CA GLY A 208 8.86 -6.66 14.52
C GLY A 208 7.50 -7.20 14.07
N THR A 209 6.68 -6.34 13.47
CA THR A 209 5.38 -6.75 12.92
C THR A 209 5.57 -7.36 11.54
N VAL A 210 5.03 -8.55 11.30
CA VAL A 210 4.97 -9.17 9.97
C VAL A 210 3.75 -8.64 9.23
N ILE A 211 3.92 -8.35 7.94
CA ILE A 211 2.96 -7.66 7.08
C ILE A 211 2.83 -8.45 5.78
N PHE A 212 1.62 -8.90 5.47
CA PHE A 212 1.27 -9.43 4.15
C PHE A 212 0.46 -8.35 3.42
N ASN A 213 1.02 -7.82 2.33
CA ASN A 213 0.35 -6.80 1.55
C ASN A 213 -0.63 -7.42 0.56
N ALA A 214 -1.76 -6.74 0.30
CA ALA A 214 -2.79 -7.19 -0.63
C ALA A 214 -3.23 -8.66 -0.39
N ALA A 215 -3.28 -9.08 0.87
CA ALA A 215 -3.48 -10.46 1.29
C ALA A 215 -4.78 -11.07 0.71
N GLY A 216 -5.81 -10.27 0.46
CA GLY A 216 -7.07 -10.71 -0.17
C GLY A 216 -6.93 -11.22 -1.60
N ALA A 217 -5.93 -10.76 -2.35
CA ALA A 217 -5.66 -11.26 -3.70
C ALA A 217 -4.99 -12.65 -3.66
N HIS A 218 -4.17 -12.89 -2.63
CA HIS A 218 -3.30 -14.05 -2.54
C HIS A 218 -3.90 -15.19 -1.70
N ILE A 219 -4.57 -14.85 -0.59
CA ILE A 219 -5.16 -15.76 0.39
C ILE A 219 -6.68 -15.85 0.14
N PRO A 220 -7.19 -16.98 -0.42
CA PRO A 220 -8.60 -17.12 -0.79
C PRO A 220 -9.62 -16.76 0.31
N ARG A 221 -9.33 -17.12 1.57
CA ARG A 221 -10.20 -16.83 2.73
C ARG A 221 -10.43 -15.33 2.94
N LEU A 222 -9.54 -14.46 2.45
CA LEU A 222 -9.66 -13.01 2.61
C LEU A 222 -10.35 -12.33 1.40
N ALA A 223 -10.62 -13.07 0.32
CA ALA A 223 -11.17 -12.51 -0.91
C ALA A 223 -12.64 -12.07 -0.79
N GLY A 224 -13.48 -12.83 -0.08
CA GLY A 224 -14.90 -12.49 0.16
C GLY A 224 -15.07 -11.16 0.89
N PRO A 225 -14.39 -10.95 2.04
CA PRO A 225 -14.32 -9.66 2.72
C PRO A 225 -13.89 -8.50 1.81
N CYS A 226 -12.86 -8.70 0.97
CA CYS A 226 -12.41 -7.67 0.03
C CYS A 226 -13.46 -7.35 -1.04
N LEU A 227 -14.16 -8.36 -1.57
CA LEU A 227 -15.25 -8.14 -2.51
C LEU A 227 -16.39 -7.33 -1.87
N ALA A 228 -16.77 -7.67 -0.63
CA ALA A 228 -17.77 -6.94 0.15
C ALA A 228 -17.37 -5.46 0.36
N VAL A 229 -16.10 -5.18 0.67
CA VAL A 229 -15.61 -3.80 0.79
C VAL A 229 -15.71 -3.05 -0.53
N SER A 230 -15.20 -3.62 -1.63
CA SER A 230 -15.23 -2.97 -2.94
C SER A 230 -16.65 -2.65 -3.42
N ASP A 231 -17.59 -3.56 -3.19
CA ASP A 231 -18.98 -3.39 -3.62
C ASP A 231 -19.74 -2.39 -2.73
N ALA A 232 -19.42 -2.32 -1.43
CA ALA A 232 -20.03 -1.36 -0.52
C ALA A 232 -19.55 0.08 -0.78
N THR A 233 -18.26 0.25 -1.04
CA THR A 233 -17.65 1.57 -1.26
C THR A 233 -17.67 2.02 -2.72
N ASN A 234 -17.91 1.11 -3.68
CA ASN A 234 -17.72 1.37 -5.12
C ASN A 234 -16.30 1.82 -5.46
N THR A 235 -15.29 1.37 -4.71
CA THR A 235 -13.89 1.68 -4.96
C THR A 235 -13.03 0.43 -5.01
N PRO A 236 -11.91 0.44 -5.75
CA PRO A 236 -10.84 -0.50 -5.52
C PRO A 236 -10.47 -0.56 -4.03
N ASN A 237 -10.07 -1.73 -3.55
CA ASN A 237 -9.50 -1.89 -2.23
C ASN A 237 -8.35 -2.89 -2.24
N ALA A 238 -7.64 -2.94 -1.13
CA ALA A 238 -6.77 -4.04 -0.74
C ALA A 238 -6.91 -4.26 0.77
N VAL A 239 -6.63 -5.49 1.21
CA VAL A 239 -6.46 -5.81 2.63
C VAL A 239 -5.01 -6.13 2.92
N ASN A 240 -4.46 -5.51 3.96
CA ASN A 240 -3.17 -5.88 4.52
C ASN A 240 -3.38 -6.67 5.81
N LEU A 241 -2.60 -7.73 6.00
CA LEU A 241 -2.61 -8.55 7.21
C LEU A 241 -1.39 -8.22 8.05
N TYR A 242 -1.60 -7.93 9.33
CA TYR A 242 -0.54 -7.57 10.26
C TYR A 242 -0.53 -8.50 11.47
N ILE A 243 0.65 -9.01 11.77
CA ILE A 243 0.87 -10.00 12.82
C ILE A 243 1.98 -9.51 13.75
N THR A 244 1.69 -9.39 15.03
CA THR A 244 2.65 -8.93 16.04
C THR A 244 2.58 -9.80 17.29
N SER A 245 3.74 -10.30 17.76
CA SER A 245 3.84 -10.96 19.06
C SER A 245 3.35 -10.06 20.20
N ALA A 246 2.84 -10.64 21.28
CA ALA A 246 2.46 -9.92 22.48
C ALA A 246 3.64 -9.15 23.13
N GLY A 247 3.32 -8.14 23.94
CA GLY A 247 4.31 -7.37 24.71
C GLY A 247 5.25 -6.46 23.91
N LYS A 248 5.02 -6.19 22.63
CA LYS A 248 5.74 -5.17 21.87
C LYS A 248 5.26 -3.76 22.25
N ARG A 249 6.12 -3.00 22.93
CA ARG A 249 5.87 -1.56 23.24
C ARG A 249 5.58 -0.73 21.99
N THR A 250 6.31 -0.98 20.91
CA THR A 250 6.09 -0.37 19.60
C THR A 250 6.11 -1.49 18.55
N SER A 251 5.00 -1.62 17.84
CA SER A 251 4.79 -2.57 16.74
C SER A 251 4.80 -1.87 15.38
N ALA A 252 4.32 -0.62 15.32
CA ALA A 252 4.57 0.31 14.23
C ALA A 252 4.86 1.70 14.83
N PRO A 253 5.99 2.35 14.45
CA PRO A 253 6.30 3.71 14.88
C PRO A 253 5.26 4.69 14.32
N PRO A 254 5.18 5.94 14.81
CA PRO A 254 4.16 6.86 14.31
C PRO A 254 4.36 7.17 12.83
N HIS A 255 3.30 7.02 12.04
CA HIS A 255 3.31 7.23 10.59
C HIS A 255 1.92 7.66 10.11
N THR A 256 1.85 8.15 8.87
CA THR A 256 0.59 8.36 8.15
C THR A 256 0.49 7.41 6.96
N ASP A 257 -0.75 7.08 6.60
CA ASP A 257 -1.07 6.30 5.42
C ASP A 257 -1.76 7.17 4.36
N LYS A 258 -1.64 6.73 3.11
CA LYS A 258 -2.26 7.36 1.95
C LYS A 258 -3.70 6.90 1.74
N GLN A 259 -4.09 5.86 2.45
CA GLN A 259 -5.41 5.25 2.44
C GLN A 259 -6.18 5.66 3.68
N ASP A 260 -7.49 5.78 3.54
CA ASP A 260 -8.39 5.62 4.68
C ASP A 260 -8.47 4.13 5.01
N VAL A 261 -8.32 3.80 6.29
CA VAL A 261 -8.17 2.40 6.69
C VAL A 261 -9.20 1.98 7.73
N ILE A 262 -9.73 0.77 7.55
CA ILE A 262 -10.62 0.07 8.47
C ILE A 262 -9.83 -1.12 9.04
N VAL A 263 -9.44 -0.99 10.29
CA VAL A 263 -8.69 -1.99 11.06
C VAL A 263 -9.68 -2.89 11.78
N VAL A 264 -9.64 -4.18 11.49
CA VAL A 264 -10.47 -5.22 12.10
C VAL A 264 -9.58 -6.12 12.95
N GLN A 265 -9.75 -6.09 14.27
CA GLN A 265 -8.96 -6.91 15.19
C GLN A 265 -9.53 -8.33 15.24
N THR A 266 -8.72 -9.33 14.88
CA THR A 266 -9.19 -10.73 14.73
C THR A 266 -8.77 -11.62 15.91
N THR A 267 -7.52 -11.55 16.35
CA THR A 267 -7.01 -12.25 17.54
C THR A 267 -6.07 -11.35 18.36
N GLY A 268 -5.86 -11.68 19.63
CA GLY A 268 -5.00 -10.88 20.52
C GLY A 268 -5.48 -9.44 20.71
N ARG A 269 -4.62 -8.57 21.23
CA ARG A 269 -4.95 -7.15 21.47
C ARG A 269 -3.89 -6.21 20.93
N LYS A 270 -4.32 -5.06 20.42
CA LYS A 270 -3.42 -4.02 19.91
C LYS A 270 -3.80 -2.66 20.49
N HIS A 271 -2.80 -1.97 21.03
CA HIS A 271 -2.93 -0.61 21.54
C HIS A 271 -2.70 0.38 20.40
N TRP A 272 -3.64 1.29 20.19
CA TRP A 272 -3.64 2.29 19.12
C TRP A 272 -3.65 3.69 19.69
N ARG A 273 -2.89 4.57 19.06
CA ARG A 273 -2.99 6.03 19.22
C ARG A 273 -3.11 6.68 17.85
N VAL A 274 -4.07 7.58 17.70
CA VAL A 274 -4.36 8.33 16.48
C VAL A 274 -4.42 9.82 16.81
N TYR A 275 -3.68 10.61 16.07
CA TYR A 275 -3.54 12.05 16.25
C TYR A 275 -4.13 12.81 15.06
N SER A 276 -4.48 14.08 15.24
CA SER A 276 -4.79 14.96 14.12
C SER A 276 -3.53 15.21 13.26
N PRO A 277 -3.67 15.40 11.94
CA PRO A 277 -2.52 15.77 11.10
C PRO A 277 -1.89 17.08 11.58
N PRO A 278 -0.55 17.16 11.73
CA PRO A 278 0.13 18.41 12.05
C PRO A 278 0.01 19.40 10.88
N ASP A 279 0.20 20.70 11.15
CA ASP A 279 0.25 21.72 10.10
C ASP A 279 1.28 21.34 9.01
N PRO A 280 0.85 21.13 7.75
CA PRO A 280 1.75 20.73 6.67
C PRO A 280 2.83 21.78 6.39
N ALA A 281 2.59 23.05 6.70
CA ALA A 281 3.55 24.15 6.50
C ALA A 281 4.77 24.07 7.44
N PHE A 282 4.70 23.31 8.54
CA PHE A 282 5.85 23.11 9.44
C PHE A 282 6.96 22.28 8.77
N LYS A 283 6.59 21.35 7.88
CA LYS A 283 7.53 20.51 7.14
C LYS A 283 7.04 20.32 5.70
N PRO A 284 7.09 21.37 4.86
CA PRO A 284 6.43 21.36 3.56
C PRO A 284 7.01 20.31 2.61
N GLN A 285 8.28 19.93 2.77
CA GLN A 285 8.95 18.90 1.97
C GLN A 285 8.59 17.46 2.37
N ALA A 286 7.75 17.26 3.39
CA ALA A 286 7.30 15.93 3.78
C ALA A 286 5.93 15.61 3.17
N ASP A 287 5.78 14.38 2.69
CA ASP A 287 4.52 13.89 2.13
C ASP A 287 3.50 13.66 3.26
N VAL A 288 2.41 14.42 3.27
CA VAL A 288 1.38 14.37 4.31
C VAL A 288 0.73 12.98 4.43
N PHE A 289 0.69 12.21 3.34
CA PHE A 289 0.12 10.87 3.26
C PHE A 289 1.16 9.74 3.44
N ALA A 290 2.43 10.09 3.65
CA ALA A 290 3.51 9.13 3.88
C ALA A 290 4.52 9.58 4.96
N ARG A 291 4.05 10.32 5.96
CA ARG A 291 4.87 10.76 7.09
C ARG A 291 5.34 9.58 7.92
N GLY A 292 6.51 9.72 8.54
CA GLY A 292 7.05 8.72 9.46
C GLY A 292 7.45 7.41 8.78
N LYS A 293 7.69 7.42 7.46
CA LYS A 293 8.12 6.27 6.66
C LYS A 293 9.49 6.51 6.03
N GLY A 294 10.25 5.45 5.80
CA GLY A 294 11.53 5.55 5.12
C GLY A 294 12.50 6.44 5.92
N ASP A 295 13.01 7.50 5.28
CA ASP A 295 13.92 8.46 5.92
C ASP A 295 13.19 9.61 6.63
N ASP A 296 11.86 9.74 6.43
CA ASP A 296 11.05 10.68 7.20
C ASP A 296 10.72 10.09 8.57
N SER A 297 11.05 10.80 9.65
CA SER A 297 10.64 10.44 11.00
C SER A 297 9.52 11.36 11.50
N LEU A 298 8.60 10.76 12.26
CA LEU A 298 7.51 11.45 12.95
C LEU A 298 7.47 10.99 14.41
N PRO A 299 8.46 11.35 15.24
CA PRO A 299 8.55 10.83 16.59
C PRO A 299 7.44 11.38 17.48
N LEU A 300 7.03 10.61 18.49
CA LEU A 300 5.91 10.97 19.37
C LEU A 300 6.08 12.31 20.07
N TYR A 301 7.29 12.66 20.50
CA TYR A 301 7.52 13.95 21.15
C TYR A 301 7.25 15.14 20.22
N THR A 302 7.31 14.94 18.90
CA THR A 302 6.91 15.95 17.92
C THR A 302 5.39 16.01 17.81
N LEU A 303 4.68 14.89 17.81
CA LEU A 303 3.20 14.91 17.79
C LEU A 303 2.58 15.41 19.09
N GLU A 304 3.27 15.20 20.21
CA GLU A 304 2.82 15.56 21.56
C GLU A 304 3.38 16.91 22.02
N SER A 305 4.11 17.64 21.17
CA SER A 305 4.58 18.99 21.49
C SER A 305 3.52 20.05 21.15
N ASP A 306 3.46 21.09 21.98
CA ASP A 306 2.59 22.26 21.77
C ASP A 306 2.84 22.95 20.42
N GLU A 307 4.05 22.82 19.86
CA GLU A 307 4.45 23.43 18.58
C GLU A 307 3.86 22.72 17.35
N SER A 308 3.43 21.46 17.49
CA SER A 308 3.00 20.65 16.35
C SER A 308 1.56 20.90 15.92
N SER A 309 0.77 21.57 16.76
CA SER A 309 -0.69 21.73 16.64
C SER A 309 -1.46 20.40 16.48
N SER A 310 -0.82 19.26 16.77
CA SER A 310 -1.44 17.94 16.69
C SER A 310 -2.11 17.58 18.03
N GLU A 311 -3.27 16.95 17.95
CA GLU A 311 -4.08 16.55 19.10
C GLU A 311 -4.24 15.04 19.11
N LEU A 312 -4.15 14.41 20.29
CA LEU A 312 -4.50 13.00 20.45
C LEU A 312 -6.03 12.85 20.37
N LEU A 313 -6.53 12.28 19.27
CA LEU A 313 -7.96 12.14 19.01
C LEU A 313 -8.52 10.80 19.50
N LEU A 314 -7.68 9.76 19.49
CA LEU A 314 -8.09 8.41 19.90
C LEU A 314 -6.89 7.65 20.49
N GLU A 315 -7.03 7.12 21.71
CA GLU A 315 -6.12 6.17 22.34
C GLU A 315 -6.95 5.01 22.92
N THR A 316 -6.74 3.78 22.43
CA THR A 316 -7.47 2.62 22.94
C THR A 316 -6.79 1.29 22.66
N ASP A 317 -7.18 0.25 23.39
CA ASP A 317 -6.88 -1.13 23.01
C ASP A 317 -8.04 -1.72 22.19
N LEU A 318 -7.71 -2.24 21.01
CA LEU A 318 -8.62 -3.09 20.24
C LEU A 318 -8.53 -4.52 20.75
N SER A 319 -9.70 -5.12 20.98
CA SER A 319 -9.87 -6.54 21.30
C SER A 319 -10.47 -7.27 20.11
N PRO A 320 -10.41 -8.61 20.05
CA PRO A 320 -11.01 -9.37 18.94
C PRO A 320 -12.47 -8.99 18.72
N GLY A 321 -12.83 -8.65 17.48
CA GLY A 321 -14.16 -8.16 17.09
C GLY A 321 -14.29 -6.64 17.00
N ASP A 322 -13.37 -5.87 17.62
CA ASP A 322 -13.39 -4.41 17.52
C ASP A 322 -12.92 -3.93 16.14
N VAL A 323 -13.44 -2.78 15.73
CA VAL A 323 -13.08 -2.12 14.47
C VAL A 323 -12.64 -0.67 14.74
N LEU A 324 -11.57 -0.23 14.08
CA LEU A 324 -11.06 1.14 14.13
C LEU A 324 -10.99 1.72 12.71
N PHE A 325 -11.49 2.93 12.53
CA PHE A 325 -11.30 3.72 11.32
C PHE A 325 -10.24 4.79 11.57
N VAL A 326 -9.28 4.89 10.65
CA VAL A 326 -8.26 5.95 10.63
C VAL A 326 -8.28 6.62 9.25
N PRO A 327 -8.59 7.93 9.16
CA PRO A 327 -8.59 8.61 7.88
C PRO A 327 -7.18 8.77 7.29
N ALA A 328 -7.09 8.93 5.97
CA ALA A 328 -5.80 9.14 5.30
C ALA A 328 -5.11 10.41 5.82
N GLY A 329 -3.79 10.33 6.02
CA GLY A 329 -2.99 11.45 6.54
C GLY A 329 -3.01 11.61 8.06
N PHE A 330 -3.77 10.81 8.82
CA PHE A 330 -3.82 10.89 10.29
C PHE A 330 -2.66 10.10 10.92
N PRO A 331 -1.76 10.76 11.69
CA PRO A 331 -0.66 10.06 12.33
C PRO A 331 -1.15 9.03 13.33
N HIS A 332 -0.66 7.82 13.24
CA HIS A 332 -1.01 6.77 14.18
C HIS A 332 0.19 5.87 14.51
N THR A 333 0.17 5.31 15.71
CA THR A 333 1.18 4.36 16.19
C THR A 333 0.52 3.23 16.93
N THR A 334 1.19 2.07 16.95
CA THR A 334 0.64 0.88 17.58
C THR A 334 1.66 0.16 18.45
N GLY A 335 1.18 -0.40 19.56
CA GLY A 335 1.88 -1.41 20.35
C GLY A 335 0.95 -2.60 20.59
N THR A 336 1.45 -3.68 21.16
CA THR A 336 0.61 -4.77 21.67
C THR A 336 0.56 -4.66 23.18
N ALA A 337 -0.65 -4.73 23.76
CA ALA A 337 -0.82 -4.64 25.20
C ALA A 337 -0.03 -5.74 25.93
N TYR A 338 0.50 -5.42 27.11
CA TYR A 338 0.87 -6.43 28.08
C TYR A 338 -0.42 -6.84 28.80
N THR A 339 -0.75 -8.13 28.78
CA THR A 339 -1.85 -8.68 29.58
C THR A 339 -1.31 -9.04 30.97
N ASP A 340 -2.05 -8.65 32.01
CA ASP A 340 -1.69 -8.90 33.43
C ASP A 340 -1.96 -10.35 33.86
N HIS A 341 -2.49 -11.16 32.94
CA HIS A 341 -2.85 -12.54 33.18
C HIS A 341 -2.19 -13.38 32.09
N ALA A 342 -1.46 -14.41 32.52
CA ALA A 342 -1.10 -15.54 31.66
C ALA A 342 -2.40 -16.16 31.16
N SER A 343 -2.96 -15.59 30.09
CA SER A 343 -4.06 -16.23 29.39
C SER A 343 -3.49 -17.49 28.77
N SER A 344 -4.16 -18.62 28.94
CA SER A 344 -3.69 -19.93 28.50
C SER A 344 -3.77 -20.12 26.97
N GLY A 345 -3.84 -19.03 26.20
CA GLY A 345 -4.01 -19.01 24.75
C GLY A 345 -2.96 -18.15 24.04
N ASP A 346 -2.94 -18.22 22.71
CA ASP A 346 -2.07 -17.40 21.87
C ASP A 346 -2.49 -15.91 21.94
N GLU A 347 -1.63 -15.08 22.55
CA GLU A 347 -1.84 -13.64 22.71
C GLU A 347 -1.38 -12.82 21.49
N THR A 348 -0.93 -13.50 20.42
CA THR A 348 -0.51 -12.85 19.17
C THR A 348 -1.63 -11.96 18.62
N SER A 349 -1.27 -10.70 18.37
CA SER A 349 -2.17 -9.73 17.76
C SER A 349 -2.20 -9.95 16.26
N VAL A 350 -3.38 -10.30 15.73
CA VAL A 350 -3.65 -10.39 14.29
C VAL A 350 -4.77 -9.41 13.96
N HIS A 351 -4.52 -8.52 13.00
CA HIS A 351 -5.55 -7.64 12.45
C HIS A 351 -5.47 -7.56 10.93
N LEU A 352 -6.64 -7.31 10.34
CA LEU A 352 -6.82 -7.06 8.93
C LEU A 352 -7.07 -5.56 8.76
N THR A 353 -6.37 -4.93 7.84
CA THR A 353 -6.55 -3.51 7.52
C THR A 353 -7.08 -3.43 6.10
N PHE A 354 -8.36 -3.09 5.96
CA PHE A 354 -9.01 -2.85 4.68
C PHE A 354 -8.84 -1.39 4.29
N ASN A 355 -8.48 -1.15 3.03
CA ASN A 355 -8.27 0.19 2.52
C ASN A 355 -9.50 0.72 1.76
N ILE A 356 -9.72 2.02 1.81
CA ILE A 356 -10.48 2.76 0.80
C ILE A 356 -9.44 3.53 -0.04
N ASP A 357 -9.13 3.02 -1.24
CA ASP A 357 -7.95 3.42 -2.00
C ASP A 357 -8.20 4.64 -2.93
N THR A 358 -8.73 5.76 -2.45
CA THR A 358 -8.99 6.94 -3.29
C THR A 358 -7.70 7.58 -3.84
N HIS A 359 -6.82 8.07 -2.96
CA HIS A 359 -5.57 8.74 -3.34
C HIS A 359 -4.57 7.80 -4.04
N VAL A 360 -4.65 6.49 -3.78
CA VAL A 360 -3.80 5.47 -4.42
C VAL A 360 -4.12 5.34 -5.90
N TRP A 361 -5.39 5.52 -6.27
CA TRP A 361 -5.89 5.40 -7.65
C TRP A 361 -6.20 6.76 -8.28
N ASP A 362 -5.58 7.83 -7.79
CA ASP A 362 -5.69 9.19 -8.35
C ASP A 362 -7.12 9.76 -8.36
N LEU A 363 -8.02 9.22 -7.53
CA LEU A 363 -9.41 9.68 -7.37
C LEU A 363 -9.49 10.85 -6.38
N ASN A 364 -8.78 11.94 -6.68
CA ASN A 364 -8.71 13.15 -5.85
C ASN A 364 -8.47 14.39 -6.72
N TYR A 365 -8.77 15.58 -6.17
CA TYR A 365 -8.70 16.83 -6.94
C TYR A 365 -7.27 17.24 -7.33
N LEU A 366 -6.25 16.91 -6.54
CA LEU A 366 -4.85 17.19 -6.89
C LEU A 366 -4.42 16.39 -8.12
N SER A 367 -4.65 15.08 -8.12
CA SER A 367 -4.33 14.22 -9.27
C SER A 367 -5.11 14.67 -10.52
N ALA A 368 -6.40 15.02 -10.38
CA ALA A 368 -7.20 15.53 -11.48
C ALA A 368 -6.69 16.86 -12.03
N ARG A 369 -6.31 17.82 -11.17
CA ARG A 369 -5.70 19.10 -11.60
C ARG A 369 -4.40 18.85 -12.36
N ARG A 370 -3.53 17.98 -11.85
CA ARG A 370 -2.26 17.62 -12.53
C ARG A 370 -2.49 17.03 -13.91
N LEU A 371 -3.46 16.11 -14.04
CA LEU A 371 -3.81 15.50 -15.31
C LEU A 371 -4.38 16.51 -16.31
N ALA A 372 -5.25 17.42 -15.86
CA ALA A 372 -5.81 18.47 -16.71
C ALA A 372 -4.74 19.45 -17.22
N LEU A 373 -3.82 19.89 -16.35
CA LEU A 373 -2.70 20.74 -16.74
C LEU A 373 -1.77 20.03 -17.73
N ARG A 374 -1.42 18.76 -17.46
CA ARG A 374 -0.60 17.95 -18.37
C ARG A 374 -1.27 17.77 -19.73
N LYS A 375 -2.57 17.48 -19.75
CA LYS A 375 -3.39 17.36 -20.97
C LYS A 375 -3.41 18.64 -21.81
N ALA A 376 -3.43 19.78 -21.14
CA ALA A 376 -3.32 21.11 -21.77
C ALA A 376 -1.88 21.50 -22.12
N ASN A 377 -0.89 20.64 -21.85
CA ASN A 377 0.54 20.94 -21.98
C ASN A 377 0.96 22.21 -21.20
N VAL A 378 0.39 22.38 -20.01
CA VAL A 378 0.68 23.47 -19.07
C VAL A 378 1.50 22.92 -17.90
N LEU A 379 2.63 23.54 -17.61
CA LEU A 379 3.43 23.20 -16.43
C LEU A 379 2.78 23.76 -15.17
N ASP A 380 2.74 22.96 -14.10
CA ASP A 380 2.24 23.40 -12.81
C ASP A 380 3.28 24.24 -12.04
N THR A 381 3.55 25.44 -12.53
CA THR A 381 4.51 26.37 -11.90
C THR A 381 4.06 26.84 -10.52
N ALA A 382 2.75 26.81 -10.27
CA ALA A 382 2.15 27.16 -8.99
C ALA A 382 2.59 26.20 -7.89
N LEU A 383 2.47 24.88 -8.12
CA LEU A 383 2.90 23.87 -7.13
C LEU A 383 4.32 23.35 -7.35
N GLY A 384 4.97 23.70 -8.47
CA GLY A 384 6.33 23.26 -8.81
C GLY A 384 6.40 21.80 -9.28
N GLN A 385 5.27 21.22 -9.69
CA GLN A 385 5.13 19.82 -10.09
C GLN A 385 5.26 19.69 -11.61
N SER A 386 6.50 19.72 -12.08
CA SER A 386 6.81 19.84 -13.52
C SER A 386 7.25 18.53 -14.17
N ARG A 387 7.54 17.50 -13.38
CA ARG A 387 7.99 16.18 -13.84
C ARG A 387 7.05 15.08 -13.34
N ASP A 388 7.08 13.94 -14.01
CA ASP A 388 6.23 12.80 -13.65
C ASP A 388 6.66 12.15 -12.35
N GLU A 389 7.96 12.13 -12.08
CA GLU A 389 8.54 11.59 -10.86
C GLU A 389 8.37 12.52 -9.64
N ASP A 390 7.87 13.75 -9.82
CA ASP A 390 7.66 14.66 -8.71
C ASP A 390 6.55 14.14 -7.79
N ASN A 391 6.85 14.03 -6.49
CA ASN A 391 5.84 13.71 -5.48
C ASN A 391 4.85 14.88 -5.38
N PRO A 392 3.55 14.68 -5.66
CA PRO A 392 2.57 15.76 -5.63
C PRO A 392 2.26 16.28 -4.23
N TYR A 393 2.61 15.55 -3.18
CA TYR A 393 2.21 15.86 -1.81
C TYR A 393 3.29 16.61 -1.01
N ILE A 394 4.31 17.15 -1.70
CA ILE A 394 5.42 17.90 -1.08
C ILE A 394 5.58 19.30 -1.69
N GLY A 395 6.29 20.15 -0.96
CA GLY A 395 6.66 21.50 -1.38
C GLY A 395 5.49 22.48 -1.30
N LYS A 396 5.31 23.27 -2.35
CA LYS A 396 4.38 24.41 -2.36
C LYS A 396 2.92 24.04 -2.11
N VAL A 397 2.53 22.80 -2.40
CA VAL A 397 1.19 22.30 -2.05
C VAL A 397 0.93 22.46 -0.55
N ASN A 398 1.90 22.12 0.30
CA ASN A 398 1.81 22.17 1.75
C ASN A 398 1.97 23.59 2.33
N GLU A 399 2.20 24.58 1.48
CA GLU A 399 2.29 26.00 1.84
C GLU A 399 1.01 26.77 1.45
N LEU A 400 0.04 26.09 0.81
CA LEU A 400 -1.25 26.68 0.46
C LEU A 400 -2.04 27.07 1.72
N PRO A 401 -2.94 28.09 1.63
CA PRO A 401 -3.91 28.34 2.68
C PRO A 401 -4.67 27.07 3.06
N SER A 402 -4.85 26.84 4.36
CA SER A 402 -5.37 25.57 4.92
C SER A 402 -6.67 25.09 4.26
N ASN A 403 -7.60 26.00 3.95
CA ASN A 403 -8.85 25.64 3.26
C ASN A 403 -8.61 25.13 1.82
N ILE A 404 -7.72 25.78 1.06
CA ILE A 404 -7.39 25.38 -0.31
C ILE A 404 -6.59 24.07 -0.30
N HIS A 405 -5.68 23.90 0.67
CA HIS A 405 -4.92 22.67 0.87
C HIS A 405 -5.86 21.47 1.10
N GLN A 406 -6.78 21.58 2.05
CA GLN A 406 -7.74 20.52 2.36
C GLN A 406 -8.68 20.21 1.19
N GLU A 407 -9.18 21.24 0.49
CA GLU A 407 -10.03 21.05 -0.69
C GLU A 407 -9.26 20.37 -1.83
N LEU A 408 -8.04 20.82 -2.14
CA LEU A 408 -7.22 20.26 -3.22
C LEU A 408 -6.79 18.82 -2.95
N LEU A 409 -6.48 18.50 -1.70
CA LEU A 409 -6.11 17.14 -1.31
C LEU A 409 -7.30 16.23 -1.06
N SER A 410 -8.54 16.72 -1.17
CA SER A 410 -9.72 15.89 -0.96
C SER A 410 -9.94 14.88 -2.09
N GLU A 411 -10.46 13.73 -1.68
CA GLU A 411 -10.89 12.62 -2.51
C GLU A 411 -12.19 12.94 -3.26
N PHE A 412 -12.42 12.21 -4.36
CA PHE A 412 -13.72 12.18 -5.00
C PHE A 412 -14.74 11.42 -4.15
N PRO A 413 -16.05 11.75 -4.25
CA PRO A 413 -17.10 11.00 -3.58
C PRO A 413 -17.03 9.51 -3.92
N LEU A 414 -17.23 8.63 -2.93
CA LEU A 414 -17.13 7.18 -3.12
C LEU A 414 -18.08 6.61 -4.19
N ASP A 415 -19.25 7.22 -4.37
CA ASP A 415 -20.20 6.79 -5.41
C ASP A 415 -19.83 7.29 -6.82
N PHE A 416 -18.69 7.99 -7.01
CA PHE A 416 -18.23 8.48 -8.32
C PHE A 416 -18.09 7.38 -9.38
N LEU A 417 -17.66 6.18 -8.98
CA LEU A 417 -17.46 5.06 -9.90
C LEU A 417 -18.71 4.22 -10.11
N LYS A 418 -19.77 4.47 -9.33
CA LYS A 418 -21.03 3.73 -9.45
C LYS A 418 -21.61 3.90 -10.85
N GLU A 419 -22.11 2.83 -11.44
CA GLU A 419 -22.86 2.91 -12.69
C GLU A 419 -24.15 3.72 -12.47
N GLU A 420 -24.38 4.73 -13.33
CA GLU A 420 -25.62 5.49 -13.30
C GLU A 420 -26.76 4.61 -13.85
N GLY A 421 -27.75 4.31 -13.00
CA GLY A 421 -28.99 3.67 -13.44
C GLY A 421 -29.85 4.63 -14.25
N ASN A 422 -30.80 4.10 -15.03
CA ASN A 422 -31.69 4.86 -15.91
C ASN A 422 -32.71 5.78 -15.20
N GLU A 423 -32.62 5.97 -13.88
CA GLU A 423 -33.62 6.71 -13.10
C GLU A 423 -33.03 7.93 -12.39
N ILE A 424 -33.34 9.10 -12.97
CA ILE A 424 -33.24 10.50 -12.49
C ILE A 424 -31.99 11.29 -12.95
N PRO A 425 -32.18 12.43 -13.68
CA PRO A 425 -31.11 13.37 -13.98
C PRO A 425 -30.90 14.33 -12.80
N GLN A 426 -29.98 13.99 -11.90
CA GLN A 426 -29.19 15.01 -11.21
C GLN A 426 -28.09 15.46 -12.19
N GLU A 427 -27.61 16.70 -12.08
CA GLU A 427 -26.33 17.08 -12.71
C GLU A 427 -25.35 15.91 -12.47
N SER A 428 -24.87 15.26 -13.54
CA SER A 428 -24.19 13.97 -13.37
C SER A 428 -23.01 14.19 -12.43
N THR A 429 -22.65 13.19 -11.65
CA THR A 429 -21.57 13.32 -10.65
C THR A 429 -20.27 13.87 -11.28
N VAL A 430 -20.08 13.62 -12.58
CA VAL A 430 -19.01 14.20 -13.40
C VAL A 430 -19.10 15.72 -13.53
N GLU A 431 -20.28 16.30 -13.80
CA GLU A 431 -20.43 17.76 -13.89
C GLU A 431 -20.13 18.44 -12.55
N ALA A 432 -20.66 17.91 -11.45
CA ALA A 432 -20.43 18.46 -10.11
C ALA A 432 -18.93 18.44 -9.74
N ILE A 433 -18.25 17.31 -9.96
CA ILE A 433 -16.80 17.18 -9.71
C ILE A 433 -16.01 18.07 -10.67
N SER A 434 -16.42 18.21 -11.93
CA SER A 434 -15.74 19.09 -12.90
C SER A 434 -15.85 20.56 -12.51
N ALA A 435 -17.03 20.99 -12.04
CA ALA A 435 -17.24 22.35 -11.56
C ALA A 435 -16.37 22.64 -10.32
N GLU A 436 -16.29 21.68 -9.41
CA GLU A 436 -15.49 21.80 -8.19
C GLU A 436 -13.99 21.78 -8.48
N LEU A 437 -13.53 20.90 -9.36
CA LEU A 437 -12.15 20.87 -9.85
C LEU A 437 -11.74 22.21 -10.44
N LYS A 438 -12.61 22.84 -11.24
CA LYS A 438 -12.35 24.18 -11.81
C LYS A 438 -12.27 25.25 -10.72
N ARG A 439 -13.20 25.24 -9.76
CA ARG A 439 -13.22 26.18 -8.64
C ARG A 439 -11.92 26.10 -7.83
N ILE A 440 -11.53 24.88 -7.42
CA ILE A 440 -10.31 24.63 -6.65
C ILE A 440 -9.08 25.01 -7.47
N SER A 441 -8.99 24.57 -8.73
CA SER A 441 -7.83 24.85 -9.58
C SER A 441 -7.60 26.35 -9.79
N LYS A 442 -8.68 27.12 -9.96
CA LYS A 442 -8.62 28.59 -10.04
C LYS A 442 -8.18 29.22 -8.72
N ALA A 443 -8.62 28.67 -7.59
CA ALA A 443 -8.24 29.15 -6.26
C ALA A 443 -6.76 28.85 -5.92
N VAL A 444 -6.23 27.71 -6.40
CA VAL A 444 -4.81 27.36 -6.28
C VAL A 444 -3.94 28.36 -7.04
N ASP A 445 -4.26 28.60 -8.31
CA ASP A 445 -3.55 29.60 -9.11
C ASP A 445 -4.32 29.98 -10.39
N LEU A 446 -4.61 31.28 -10.53
CA LEU A 446 -5.35 31.81 -11.67
C LEU A 446 -4.57 31.68 -12.99
N GLN A 447 -3.24 31.87 -12.94
CA GLN A 447 -2.42 31.92 -14.16
C GLN A 447 -2.33 30.57 -14.86
N THR A 448 -2.12 29.48 -14.12
CA THR A 448 -2.13 28.11 -14.66
C THR A 448 -3.54 27.69 -15.07
N PHE A 449 -4.56 28.08 -14.30
CA PHE A 449 -5.96 27.79 -14.61
C PHE A 449 -6.41 28.37 -15.96
N GLU A 450 -6.10 29.63 -16.25
CA GLU A 450 -6.52 30.32 -17.49
C GLU A 450 -5.87 29.76 -18.76
N GLN A 451 -4.83 28.92 -18.62
CA GLN A 451 -4.16 28.26 -19.75
C GLN A 451 -4.79 26.91 -20.13
N VAL A 452 -5.76 26.43 -19.36
CA VAL A 452 -6.45 25.16 -19.62
C VAL A 452 -7.82 25.44 -20.25
N ASP A 453 -8.03 24.93 -21.47
CA ASP A 453 -9.32 25.05 -22.16
C ASP A 453 -10.46 24.39 -21.36
N ASP A 454 -11.62 25.04 -21.33
CA ASP A 454 -12.78 24.64 -20.51
C ASP A 454 -13.18 23.15 -20.63
N PRO A 455 -13.21 22.52 -21.83
CA PRO A 455 -13.58 21.12 -21.99
C PRO A 455 -12.59 20.13 -21.34
N ILE A 456 -11.32 20.49 -21.17
CA ILE A 456 -10.28 19.60 -20.66
C ILE A 456 -10.58 19.19 -19.22
N TRP A 457 -11.14 20.09 -18.41
CA TRP A 457 -11.51 19.81 -17.03
C TRP A 457 -12.51 18.67 -16.93
N LYS A 458 -13.57 18.72 -17.76
CA LYS A 458 -14.59 17.67 -17.80
C LYS A 458 -14.05 16.38 -18.43
N GLU A 459 -13.30 16.46 -19.54
CA GLU A 459 -12.67 15.28 -20.16
C GLU A 459 -11.76 14.54 -19.17
N THR A 460 -11.07 15.28 -18.29
CA THR A 460 -10.21 14.70 -17.25
C THR A 460 -11.01 13.92 -16.21
N VAL A 461 -12.12 14.48 -15.73
CA VAL A 461 -12.99 13.79 -14.77
C VAL A 461 -13.64 12.57 -15.40
N GLU A 462 -14.11 12.66 -16.65
CA GLU A 462 -14.66 11.51 -17.40
C GLU A 462 -13.62 10.40 -17.56
N ARG A 463 -12.37 10.75 -17.91
CA ARG A 463 -11.29 9.77 -18.05
C ARG A 463 -10.94 9.11 -16.72
N LEU A 464 -10.87 9.88 -15.64
CA LEU A 464 -10.64 9.34 -14.29
C LEU A 464 -11.76 8.40 -13.85
N ARG A 465 -13.02 8.71 -14.17
CA ARG A 465 -14.15 7.81 -13.91
C ARG A 465 -13.98 6.49 -14.65
N GLN A 466 -13.70 6.56 -15.95
CA GLN A 466 -13.52 5.37 -16.80
C GLN A 466 -12.39 4.48 -16.27
N GLN A 467 -11.24 5.06 -15.95
CA GLN A 467 -10.10 4.31 -15.42
C GLN A 467 -10.41 3.74 -14.03
N GLY A 468 -11.05 4.53 -13.15
CA GLY A 468 -11.45 4.06 -11.82
C GLY A 468 -12.41 2.87 -11.88
N GLN A 469 -13.37 2.89 -12.82
CA GLN A 469 -14.28 1.77 -13.08
C GLN A 469 -13.53 0.53 -13.58
N GLU A 470 -12.61 0.69 -14.53
CA GLU A 470 -11.74 -0.41 -15.00
C GLU A 470 -10.92 -1.01 -13.83
N LEU A 471 -10.33 -0.16 -12.98
CA LEU A 471 -9.58 -0.61 -11.81
C LEU A 471 -10.46 -1.32 -10.77
N LEU A 472 -11.69 -0.83 -10.55
CA LEU A 472 -12.66 -1.48 -9.67
C LEU A 472 -13.01 -2.88 -10.18
N GLU A 473 -13.33 -3.01 -11.47
CA GLU A 473 -13.62 -4.29 -12.11
C GLU A 473 -12.43 -5.26 -12.01
N ILE A 474 -11.21 -4.79 -12.26
CA ILE A 474 -10.00 -5.63 -12.13
C ILE A 474 -9.87 -6.19 -10.71
N HIS A 475 -10.08 -5.38 -9.67
CA HIS A 475 -10.03 -5.86 -8.28
C HIS A 475 -11.17 -6.85 -7.97
N ARG A 476 -12.40 -6.57 -8.41
CA ARG A 476 -13.54 -7.48 -8.24
C ARG A 476 -13.26 -8.84 -8.89
N ASP A 477 -12.81 -8.85 -10.14
CA ASP A 477 -12.45 -10.09 -10.86
C ASP A 477 -11.32 -10.86 -10.17
N MET A 478 -10.35 -10.15 -9.58
CA MET A 478 -9.25 -10.74 -8.85
C MET A 478 -9.76 -11.46 -7.59
N TYR A 479 -10.66 -10.84 -6.83
CA TYR A 479 -11.25 -11.46 -5.64
C TYR A 479 -12.19 -12.61 -5.98
N LEU A 480 -13.00 -12.48 -7.02
CA LEU A 480 -13.84 -13.58 -7.50
C LEU A 480 -13.01 -14.81 -7.93
N ALA A 481 -11.88 -14.58 -8.60
CA ALA A 481 -10.97 -15.66 -8.95
C ALA A 481 -10.29 -16.31 -7.72
N ALA A 482 -9.93 -15.51 -6.71
CA ALA A 482 -9.39 -16.03 -5.45
C ALA A 482 -10.44 -16.83 -4.66
N LEU A 483 -11.68 -16.35 -4.59
CA LEU A 483 -12.82 -17.08 -3.99
C LEU A 483 -13.03 -18.44 -4.66
N LYS A 484 -13.09 -18.45 -6.00
CA LYS A 484 -13.24 -19.70 -6.78
C LYS A 484 -12.12 -20.70 -6.49
N GLU A 485 -10.88 -20.23 -6.36
CA GLU A 485 -9.76 -21.08 -5.96
C GLU A 485 -9.95 -21.64 -4.55
N GLY A 486 -10.43 -20.82 -3.60
CA GLY A 486 -10.78 -21.26 -2.25
C GLY A 486 -11.79 -22.42 -2.24
N HIS A 487 -12.89 -22.28 -2.98
CA HIS A 487 -13.91 -23.33 -3.12
C HIS A 487 -13.34 -24.61 -3.75
N THR A 488 -12.48 -24.45 -4.76
CA THR A 488 -11.81 -25.57 -5.42
C THR A 488 -10.94 -26.36 -4.43
N ARG A 489 -10.12 -25.66 -3.61
CA ARG A 489 -9.27 -26.28 -2.58
C ARG A 489 -10.10 -27.01 -1.52
N GLN A 490 -11.19 -26.40 -1.06
CA GLN A 490 -12.10 -27.04 -0.09
C GLN A 490 -12.72 -28.33 -0.66
N ALA A 491 -13.16 -28.32 -1.92
CA ALA A 491 -13.69 -29.51 -2.57
C ALA A 491 -12.63 -30.62 -2.72
N GLU A 492 -11.38 -30.27 -3.08
CA GLU A 492 -10.26 -31.21 -3.13
C GLU A 492 -9.92 -31.82 -1.76
N GLU A 493 -9.92 -31.00 -0.71
CA GLU A 493 -9.70 -31.45 0.66
C GLU A 493 -10.81 -32.39 1.13
N ALA A 494 -12.08 -32.05 0.86
CA ALA A 494 -13.22 -32.92 1.18
C ALA A 494 -13.16 -34.26 0.44
N MET A 495 -12.79 -34.25 -0.85
CA MET A 495 -12.62 -35.46 -1.64
C MET A 495 -11.47 -36.35 -1.14
N THR A 496 -10.39 -35.76 -0.59
CA THR A 496 -9.20 -36.51 -0.15
C THR A 496 -9.16 -36.79 1.35
N ALA A 497 -10.14 -36.32 2.13
CA ALA A 497 -10.21 -36.49 3.58
C ALA A 497 -10.07 -37.96 4.02
N HIS A 498 -10.73 -38.87 3.31
CA HIS A 498 -10.71 -40.32 3.60
C HIS A 498 -9.35 -41.00 3.35
N LEU A 499 -8.43 -40.36 2.63
CA LEU A 499 -7.08 -40.89 2.37
C LEU A 499 -6.09 -40.57 3.51
N ASN A 500 -6.41 -39.57 4.35
CA ASN A 500 -5.52 -39.10 5.42
C ASN A 500 -5.72 -39.85 6.77
N ASP A 501 -6.70 -40.75 6.85
CA ASP A 501 -7.07 -41.48 8.08
C ASP A 501 -6.06 -42.59 8.48
N ASN A 502 -5.03 -42.85 7.66
CA ASN A 502 -4.02 -43.89 7.91
C ASN A 502 -2.83 -43.43 8.80
N GLY A 503 -3.09 -42.66 9.85
CA GLY A 503 -2.17 -42.47 10.99
C GLY A 503 -0.77 -41.87 10.69
N SER A 504 -0.55 -41.26 9.52
CA SER A 504 0.72 -40.61 9.18
C SER A 504 0.57 -39.09 9.27
N THR A 505 0.79 -38.53 10.45
CA THR A 505 0.68 -37.10 10.75
C THR A 505 1.88 -36.25 10.29
N SER A 506 2.72 -36.71 9.35
CA SER A 506 3.95 -35.96 9.00
C SER A 506 4.52 -36.28 7.62
N ARG A 507 3.70 -36.30 6.56
CA ARG A 507 4.23 -36.05 5.22
C ARG A 507 3.85 -34.64 4.82
N ARG A 508 4.83 -33.73 4.76
CA ARG A 508 4.72 -32.46 4.02
C ARG A 508 4.01 -32.79 2.71
N LYS A 509 2.78 -32.31 2.52
CA LYS A 509 2.04 -32.54 1.28
C LYS A 509 2.78 -31.80 0.19
N THR A 510 3.60 -32.53 -0.58
CA THR A 510 4.18 -32.00 -1.81
C THR A 510 3.03 -31.55 -2.70
N MET A 511 3.04 -30.29 -3.13
CA MET A 511 1.96 -29.75 -3.95
C MET A 511 1.90 -30.50 -5.29
N SER A 512 0.70 -30.85 -5.73
CA SER A 512 0.53 -31.46 -7.06
C SER A 512 0.86 -30.43 -8.15
N PRO A 513 1.27 -30.87 -9.36
CA PRO A 513 1.51 -29.98 -10.48
C PRO A 513 0.32 -29.07 -10.80
N GLU A 514 -0.90 -29.58 -10.72
CA GLU A 514 -2.14 -28.81 -10.95
C GLU A 514 -2.31 -27.71 -9.89
N ARG A 515 -1.96 -28.01 -8.64
CA ARG A 515 -2.01 -27.03 -7.55
C ARG A 515 -0.96 -25.94 -7.72
N ILE A 516 0.25 -26.30 -8.17
CA ILE A 516 1.32 -25.34 -8.46
C ILE A 516 0.87 -24.31 -9.50
N GLN A 517 0.18 -24.74 -10.56
CA GLN A 517 -0.32 -23.84 -11.62
C GLN A 517 -1.38 -22.85 -11.15
N ARG A 518 -2.04 -23.10 -10.02
CA ARG A 518 -3.11 -22.25 -9.45
C ARG A 518 -2.64 -21.39 -8.27
N LEU A 519 -1.36 -21.44 -7.93
CA LEU A 519 -0.77 -20.60 -6.90
C LEU A 519 -0.98 -19.11 -7.20
N SER A 520 -1.08 -18.33 -6.13
CA SER A 520 -1.33 -16.89 -6.22
C SER A 520 -0.27 -16.16 -7.04
N LEU A 521 1.01 -16.60 -6.98
CA LEU A 521 2.10 -16.06 -7.81
C LEU A 521 1.74 -16.00 -9.30
N PHE A 522 1.08 -17.04 -9.83
CA PHE A 522 0.66 -17.10 -11.24
C PHE A 522 -0.74 -16.51 -11.45
N ARG A 523 -1.68 -16.84 -10.55
CA ARG A 523 -3.08 -16.41 -10.66
C ARG A 523 -3.23 -14.89 -10.63
N VAL A 524 -2.46 -14.22 -9.76
CA VAL A 524 -2.63 -12.80 -9.45
C VAL A 524 -1.89 -11.91 -10.46
N GLN A 525 -0.78 -12.38 -11.04
CA GLN A 525 0.08 -11.60 -11.95
C GLN A 525 -0.70 -10.91 -13.07
N ARG A 526 -1.61 -11.63 -13.75
CA ARG A 526 -2.42 -11.10 -14.84
C ARG A 526 -3.27 -9.87 -14.46
N TYR A 527 -3.67 -9.75 -13.20
CA TYR A 527 -4.46 -8.61 -12.73
C TYR A 527 -3.57 -7.39 -12.49
N TYR A 528 -2.37 -7.59 -11.93
CA TYR A 528 -1.38 -6.52 -11.84
C TYR A 528 -0.93 -6.01 -13.22
N GLU A 529 -0.81 -6.89 -14.21
CA GLU A 529 -0.56 -6.50 -15.60
C GLU A 529 -1.67 -5.60 -16.16
N LYS A 530 -2.95 -5.95 -15.92
CA LYS A 530 -4.09 -5.09 -16.28
C LYS A 530 -4.06 -3.75 -15.55
N ILE A 531 -3.77 -3.74 -14.24
CA ILE A 531 -3.63 -2.49 -13.45
C ILE A 531 -2.53 -1.61 -14.04
N ASN A 532 -1.36 -2.18 -14.33
CA ASN A 532 -0.23 -1.44 -14.90
C ASN A 532 -0.58 -0.88 -16.28
N LYS A 533 -1.30 -1.65 -17.10
CA LYS A 533 -1.82 -1.18 -18.38
C LYS A 533 -2.78 0.00 -18.20
N ALA A 534 -3.76 -0.10 -17.30
CA ALA A 534 -4.71 0.97 -17.04
C ALA A 534 -4.01 2.26 -16.58
N LYS A 535 -2.95 2.17 -15.76
CA LYS A 535 -2.11 3.32 -15.38
C LYS A 535 -1.35 3.90 -16.56
N ALA A 536 -0.73 3.06 -17.38
CA ALA A 536 -0.01 3.50 -18.58
C ALA A 536 -0.94 4.18 -19.58
N ASP A 537 -2.15 3.65 -19.77
CA ASP A 537 -3.15 4.21 -20.68
C ASP A 537 -3.70 5.57 -20.18
N LEU A 538 -3.82 5.79 -18.87
CA LEU A 538 -4.15 7.13 -18.33
C LEU A 538 -3.01 8.10 -18.57
N LEU A 539 -1.78 7.69 -18.27
CA LEU A 539 -0.60 8.54 -18.46
C LEU A 539 -0.46 8.94 -19.94
N GLN A 540 -0.59 7.98 -20.86
CA GLN A 540 -0.55 8.24 -22.30
C GLN A 540 -1.67 9.21 -22.72
N TRP A 541 -2.91 8.98 -22.29
CA TRP A 541 -4.02 9.88 -22.59
C TRP A 541 -3.76 11.33 -22.12
N SER A 542 -3.06 11.49 -20.99
CA SER A 542 -2.72 12.82 -20.46
C SER A 542 -1.65 13.56 -21.27
N TYR A 543 -0.95 12.89 -22.20
CA TYR A 543 -0.04 13.50 -23.17
C TYR A 543 -0.65 13.66 -24.56
N ASP A 544 -1.70 12.90 -24.87
CA ASP A 544 -2.35 12.93 -26.18
C ASP A 544 -3.11 14.26 -26.34
N ILE A 545 -2.46 15.27 -26.91
CA ILE A 545 -3.13 16.51 -27.29
C ILE A 545 -4.14 16.14 -28.40
N LYS A 546 -5.42 15.99 -28.05
CA LYS A 546 -6.46 15.93 -29.08
C LYS A 546 -6.41 17.26 -29.82
N ALA A 547 -5.99 17.18 -31.07
CA ALA A 547 -5.93 18.28 -32.02
C ALA A 547 -7.33 18.87 -32.27
N ALA A 548 -7.80 19.72 -31.36
CA ALA A 548 -8.72 20.78 -31.71
C ALA A 548 -7.88 21.86 -32.42
N SER A 549 -7.87 21.77 -33.75
CA SER A 549 -7.14 22.63 -34.72
C SER A 549 -5.69 22.23 -35.06
N LYS A 550 -5.54 21.31 -36.02
CA LYS A 550 -4.98 21.62 -37.35
C LYS A 550 -4.81 20.35 -38.17
N ALA A 551 -5.37 20.40 -39.37
CA ALA A 551 -5.05 19.53 -40.47
C ALA A 551 -3.56 19.67 -40.86
N GLU A 552 -3.01 18.56 -41.35
CA GLU A 552 -1.77 18.43 -42.14
C GLU A 552 -0.46 18.94 -41.51
N VAL A 553 0.31 18.06 -40.87
CA VAL A 553 1.76 17.95 -41.11
C VAL A 553 2.22 16.50 -40.97
N ALA A 554 2.50 15.89 -42.12
CA ALA A 554 3.44 14.82 -42.43
C ALA A 554 3.88 13.82 -41.33
N GLU A 555 3.41 12.58 -41.48
CA GLU A 555 4.01 11.37 -40.91
C GLU A 555 5.48 11.21 -41.37
N GLY A 556 6.40 11.44 -40.44
CA GLY A 556 7.75 10.90 -40.52
C GLY A 556 7.75 9.44 -40.06
N LYS A 557 7.68 8.50 -41.00
CA LYS A 557 7.79 7.05 -40.74
C LYS A 557 9.09 6.71 -39.98
N LYS A 558 9.00 6.45 -38.68
CA LYS A 558 9.84 5.42 -38.03
C LYS A 558 9.15 4.09 -38.28
N ALA A 559 9.87 3.12 -38.86
CA ALA A 559 9.32 1.78 -39.08
C ALA A 559 8.88 1.21 -37.73
N ALA A 560 7.57 1.07 -37.55
CA ALA A 560 7.00 0.37 -36.41
C ALA A 560 7.47 -1.09 -36.44
N LEU A 561 7.87 -1.62 -35.28
CA LEU A 561 8.16 -3.04 -35.12
C LEU A 561 6.85 -3.83 -35.35
N PRO A 562 6.89 -5.00 -36.02
CA PRO A 562 5.73 -5.89 -36.12
C PRO A 562 5.18 -6.25 -34.73
N ASP A 563 3.88 -6.49 -34.61
CA ASP A 563 3.22 -6.83 -33.33
C ASP A 563 3.80 -8.10 -32.66
N ASP A 564 4.44 -8.97 -33.43
CA ASP A 564 5.10 -10.21 -33.00
C ASP A 564 6.63 -10.15 -33.00
N TRP A 565 7.22 -8.94 -32.97
CA TRP A 565 8.66 -8.72 -33.11
C TRP A 565 9.51 -9.57 -32.15
N ALA A 566 9.00 -9.89 -30.95
CA ALA A 566 9.70 -10.72 -29.97
C ALA A 566 9.96 -12.15 -30.48
N PHE A 567 9.10 -12.66 -31.38
CA PHE A 567 9.19 -13.99 -31.99
C PHE A 567 9.71 -13.98 -33.43
N THR A 568 9.69 -12.82 -34.11
CA THR A 568 10.10 -12.72 -35.52
C THR A 568 11.45 -12.05 -35.72
N MET A 569 11.93 -11.24 -34.77
CA MET A 569 13.23 -10.57 -34.89
C MET A 569 14.41 -11.56 -34.74
N PRO A 570 15.55 -11.30 -35.40
CA PRO A 570 16.75 -12.12 -35.24
C PRO A 570 17.25 -12.11 -33.80
N VAL A 571 17.67 -13.29 -33.30
CA VAL A 571 18.24 -13.49 -31.97
C VAL A 571 19.75 -13.67 -32.09
N LYS A 572 20.55 -13.00 -31.26
CA LYS A 572 22.01 -13.10 -31.23
C LYS A 572 22.52 -13.58 -29.86
N VAL A 573 23.77 -14.03 -29.84
CA VAL A 573 24.46 -14.42 -28.60
C VAL A 573 24.53 -13.22 -27.65
N GLY A 574 24.14 -13.43 -26.40
CA GLY A 574 24.08 -12.41 -25.35
C GLY A 574 22.75 -11.68 -25.24
N ASP A 575 21.76 -11.96 -26.10
CA ASP A 575 20.42 -11.41 -25.93
C ASP A 575 19.71 -12.02 -24.71
N GLU A 576 18.98 -11.18 -23.98
CA GLU A 576 18.04 -11.57 -22.94
C GLU A 576 16.73 -12.02 -23.59
N VAL A 577 16.34 -13.26 -23.31
CA VAL A 577 15.18 -13.92 -23.91
C VAL A 577 14.35 -14.60 -22.83
N GLU A 578 13.11 -14.95 -23.14
CA GLU A 578 12.40 -16.02 -22.46
C GLU A 578 12.45 -17.26 -23.36
N ALA A 579 12.84 -18.40 -22.82
CA ALA A 579 12.96 -19.67 -23.54
C ALA A 579 11.96 -20.70 -23.02
N ASP A 580 11.36 -21.46 -23.93
CA ASP A 580 10.41 -22.52 -23.61
C ASP A 580 11.11 -23.71 -22.94
N LEU A 581 10.66 -24.06 -21.75
CA LEU A 581 11.00 -25.28 -21.03
C LEU A 581 9.70 -26.03 -20.67
N GLY A 582 9.32 -27.01 -21.49
CA GLY A 582 8.17 -27.88 -21.23
C GLY A 582 6.80 -27.24 -21.44
N GLY A 583 6.69 -26.24 -22.31
CA GLY A 583 5.46 -25.52 -22.67
C GLY A 583 5.29 -24.17 -21.95
N ALA A 584 6.30 -23.72 -21.19
CA ALA A 584 6.30 -22.46 -20.45
C ALA A 584 7.62 -21.71 -20.67
N PHE A 585 7.54 -20.37 -20.77
CA PHE A 585 8.68 -19.51 -21.09
C PHE A 585 9.34 -18.96 -19.81
N PHE A 586 10.66 -19.15 -19.69
CA PHE A 586 11.45 -18.68 -18.55
C PHE A 586 12.60 -17.75 -18.98
N PRO A 587 12.97 -16.74 -18.18
CA PRO A 587 14.10 -15.86 -18.49
C PRO A 587 15.41 -16.64 -18.67
N ALA A 588 16.09 -16.36 -19.78
CA ALA A 588 17.33 -16.99 -20.17
C ALA A 588 18.22 -16.03 -20.97
N THR A 589 19.49 -16.36 -21.09
CA THR A 589 20.46 -15.67 -21.94
C THR A 589 20.92 -16.59 -23.06
N VAL A 590 20.92 -16.09 -24.30
CA VAL A 590 21.37 -16.87 -25.46
C VAL A 590 22.88 -17.05 -25.39
N ARG A 591 23.35 -18.29 -25.21
CA ARG A 591 24.77 -18.62 -25.17
C ARG A 591 25.34 -18.90 -26.55
N LYS A 592 24.56 -19.51 -27.44
CA LYS A 592 25.04 -19.90 -28.76
C LYS A 592 23.91 -19.92 -29.78
N VAL A 593 24.20 -19.47 -31.00
CA VAL A 593 23.33 -19.64 -32.17
C VAL A 593 23.88 -20.78 -33.01
N LEU A 594 23.09 -21.82 -33.23
CA LEU A 594 23.44 -23.02 -33.99
C LEU A 594 22.95 -22.94 -35.45
N PRO A 595 23.55 -23.70 -36.38
CA PRO A 595 23.04 -23.83 -37.74
C PRO A 595 21.59 -24.33 -37.75
N GLY A 596 20.75 -23.77 -38.62
CA GLY A 596 19.33 -24.15 -38.73
C GLY A 596 18.36 -23.38 -37.82
N ASN A 597 18.75 -22.19 -37.34
CA ASN A 597 17.91 -21.31 -36.50
C ASN A 597 17.54 -21.94 -35.15
N LYS A 598 18.52 -22.64 -34.57
CA LYS A 598 18.46 -23.27 -33.25
C LYS A 598 19.37 -22.53 -32.27
N PHE A 599 19.06 -22.59 -30.98
CA PHE A 599 19.77 -21.81 -29.97
C PHE A 599 20.04 -22.62 -28.71
N ASP A 600 21.23 -22.39 -28.13
CA ASP A 600 21.56 -22.84 -26.79
C ASP A 600 21.37 -21.67 -25.84
N VAL A 601 20.59 -21.87 -24.79
CA VAL A 601 20.26 -20.84 -23.79
C VAL A 601 20.72 -21.29 -22.41
N GLN A 602 20.96 -20.31 -21.54
CA GLN A 602 21.14 -20.55 -20.12
C GLN A 602 20.10 -19.79 -19.32
N PHE A 603 19.37 -20.50 -18.48
CA PHE A 603 18.38 -19.94 -17.58
C PHE A 603 19.04 -19.24 -16.39
N PHE A 604 18.27 -18.40 -15.69
CA PHE A 604 18.78 -17.60 -14.57
C PHE A 604 19.27 -18.44 -13.38
N ASP A 605 18.77 -19.67 -13.24
CA ASP A 605 19.17 -20.69 -12.24
C ASP A 605 20.48 -21.40 -12.59
N GLY A 606 21.04 -21.12 -13.77
CA GLY A 606 22.29 -21.69 -14.26
C GLY A 606 22.12 -22.91 -15.16
N ASP A 607 20.91 -23.48 -15.25
CA ASP A 607 20.59 -24.60 -16.12
C ASP A 607 20.72 -24.22 -17.60
N GLN A 608 21.06 -25.21 -18.43
CA GLN A 608 21.33 -25.01 -19.85
C GLN A 608 20.46 -25.93 -20.68
N GLU A 609 19.87 -25.37 -21.73
CA GLU A 609 19.11 -26.12 -22.73
C GLU A 609 19.68 -25.86 -24.12
N SER A 610 19.73 -26.90 -24.94
CA SER A 610 20.42 -26.88 -26.23
C SER A 610 19.51 -27.24 -27.39
N GLY A 611 19.70 -26.54 -28.51
CA GLY A 611 18.97 -26.86 -29.74
C GLY A 611 17.50 -26.39 -29.81
N LEU A 612 17.10 -25.41 -28.99
CA LEU A 612 15.76 -24.79 -29.01
C LEU A 612 15.48 -24.13 -30.37
N ASP A 613 14.28 -24.33 -30.91
CA ASP A 613 13.88 -23.69 -32.17
C ASP A 613 13.49 -22.22 -31.95
N ARG A 614 13.54 -21.39 -33.01
CA ARG A 614 13.20 -19.95 -32.91
C ARG A 614 11.82 -19.67 -32.30
N SER A 615 10.83 -20.53 -32.52
CA SER A 615 9.48 -20.39 -31.94
C SER A 615 9.42 -20.59 -30.43
N MET A 616 10.45 -21.22 -29.85
CA MET A 616 10.61 -21.49 -28.42
C MET A 616 11.39 -20.38 -27.71
N ILE A 617 11.60 -19.22 -28.34
CA ILE A 617 12.41 -18.13 -27.80
C ILE A 617 11.71 -16.79 -28.05
N LYS A 618 11.60 -15.98 -27.01
CA LYS A 618 10.95 -14.67 -27.04
C LYS A 618 11.94 -13.60 -26.59
N LEU A 619 12.27 -12.64 -27.45
CA LEU A 619 13.16 -11.54 -27.08
C LEU A 619 12.51 -10.64 -26.02
N MET A 620 13.24 -10.32 -24.94
CA MET A 620 12.74 -9.45 -23.87
C MET A 620 12.88 -7.97 -24.20
N LYS A 621 13.82 -7.61 -25.07
CA LYS A 621 14.09 -6.22 -25.48
C LYS A 621 14.13 -6.11 -26.99
N PRO A 622 13.55 -5.05 -27.58
CA PRO A 622 13.61 -4.84 -29.02
C PRO A 622 15.07 -4.63 -29.44
N PRO A 623 15.52 -5.25 -30.55
CA PRO A 623 16.83 -4.98 -31.11
C PRO A 623 16.96 -3.48 -31.41
N ASN A 624 18.10 -2.89 -31.05
CA ASN A 624 18.34 -1.46 -31.24
C ASN A 624 18.45 -1.14 -32.75
N LEU A 625 17.36 -0.72 -33.38
CA LEU A 625 17.25 -0.44 -34.82
C LEU A 625 17.90 0.89 -35.25
N GLY A 626 18.93 1.37 -34.56
CA GLY A 626 19.36 2.77 -34.66
C GLY A 626 20.82 3.08 -34.36
N SER A 627 21.77 2.21 -34.67
CA SER A 627 23.20 2.59 -34.70
C SER A 627 23.86 2.21 -36.01
N GLU A 628 24.26 3.22 -36.79
CA GLU A 628 25.04 3.14 -38.04
C GLU A 628 26.50 2.63 -37.84
N ASP A 629 26.76 1.71 -36.91
CA ASP A 629 28.13 1.24 -36.61
C ASP A 629 28.43 -0.22 -36.95
N ASP A 630 27.48 -0.99 -37.49
CA ASP A 630 27.74 -2.37 -37.92
C ASP A 630 27.71 -2.50 -39.45
N MET A 631 28.73 -1.93 -40.10
CA MET A 631 29.04 -2.26 -41.50
C MET A 631 29.42 -3.75 -41.60
N ALA A 632 28.56 -4.54 -42.24
CA ALA A 632 28.70 -5.98 -42.46
C ALA A 632 30.04 -6.34 -43.13
N THR A 633 31.01 -6.80 -42.33
CA THR A 633 32.32 -7.29 -42.81
C THR A 633 32.24 -8.65 -43.50
N SER A 634 31.06 -9.28 -43.51
CA SER A 634 30.77 -10.59 -44.11
C SER A 634 30.96 -10.61 -45.64
N SER A 635 30.89 -9.48 -46.33
CA SER A 635 31.00 -9.39 -47.80
C SER A 635 32.35 -8.85 -48.29
N MET A 636 33.30 -8.59 -47.39
CA MET A 636 34.60 -8.03 -47.74
C MET A 636 35.59 -9.09 -48.21
N THR A 637 36.26 -8.82 -49.33
CA THR A 637 37.38 -9.66 -49.77
C THR A 637 38.55 -9.59 -48.78
N PRO A 638 39.43 -10.62 -48.71
CA PRO A 638 40.59 -10.62 -47.79
C PRO A 638 41.51 -9.39 -47.92
N LYS A 639 41.60 -8.79 -49.11
CA LYS A 639 42.33 -7.53 -49.35
C LYS A 639 41.63 -6.31 -48.73
N GLN A 640 40.30 -6.25 -48.79
CA GLN A 640 39.49 -5.17 -48.19
C GLN A 640 39.53 -5.27 -46.65
N LEU A 641 39.46 -6.48 -46.09
CA LEU A 641 39.60 -6.72 -44.66
C LEU A 641 40.96 -6.26 -44.11
N LYS A 642 42.04 -6.52 -44.87
CA LYS A 642 43.40 -6.13 -44.49
C LYS A 642 43.61 -4.61 -44.54
N ARG A 643 42.97 -3.91 -45.50
CA ARG A 643 42.96 -2.44 -45.57
C ARG A 643 42.15 -1.82 -44.42
N TRP A 644 40.98 -2.37 -44.13
CA TRP A 644 40.11 -1.92 -43.04
C TRP A 644 40.79 -2.07 -41.67
N LYS A 645 41.41 -3.23 -41.38
CA LYS A 645 42.18 -3.46 -40.14
C LYS A 645 43.39 -2.52 -40.01
N LYS A 646 44.01 -2.13 -41.13
CA LYS A 646 45.14 -1.18 -41.13
C LYS A 646 44.69 0.27 -40.90
N ALA A 647 43.48 0.64 -41.34
CA ALA A 647 42.87 1.94 -41.08
C ALA A 647 42.45 2.08 -39.60
N GLN A 648 41.82 1.04 -39.04
CA GLN A 648 41.46 0.96 -37.62
C GLN A 648 42.68 1.11 -36.68
N LYS A 649 43.81 0.44 -36.98
CA LYS A 649 45.07 0.61 -36.23
C LYS A 649 45.72 1.99 -36.35
N LYS A 650 45.35 2.79 -37.36
CA LYS A 650 45.87 4.15 -37.56
C LYS A 650 45.05 5.19 -36.81
N ASN A 651 43.78 4.88 -36.52
CA ASN A 651 42.88 5.72 -35.73
C ASN A 651 42.98 5.46 -34.22
N SER A 652 43.69 4.41 -33.78
CA SER A 652 43.91 4.12 -32.35
C SER A 652 45.33 4.46 -31.86
N LYS A 653 46.03 5.38 -32.53
CA LYS A 653 47.32 5.92 -32.09
C LYS A 653 47.28 7.42 -31.95
#